data_AF-A0A7S3PDN8-F1
#
_entry.id   AF-A0A7S3PDN8-F1
#
_cell.length_a   1.000
_cell.length_b   1.000
_cell.length_c   1.000
_cell.angle_alpha   90.00
_cell.angle_beta   90.00
_cell.angle_gamma   90.00
#
_symmetry.space_group_name_H-M   'P 1'
#
loop_
_entity.id
_entity.type
_entity.pdbx_description
1 polymer ?
#
loop_
_entity_poly.entity_id
_entity_poly.type
_entity_poly.pdbx_seq_one_letter_code
_entity_poly.pdbx_strand_id
1 'polypeptide(L)'
;GIQALCPEETTVLRLLFPHVNKAGGRSLESTFDESYVSKSSQFRFISRLPRSTRFSFELVNGHHYHDWISIHKRPERIESSMKGSISISEDKVCTRWIFFARDPLTRTLSAFYTMTGRLADDSVYPKDMNTVKHHKYHFFCTPGSRASGYMKDPDFTFEDFARLPENERRECMPYNANLHVKYLTGQHVNPGNNYDSSRQDLLELAKERLEKMAWFGILEHFQESMQLFSYVFGADLVRYTPVSNANSYNKTISEEAKLVLAEMNDLDIELYKFAYELFKKRMHIMRQDTSNKHYNPTNFECAKRVQCWDKETESLSWNHRCMPSAMITSPRLNPNPRDDCLSDGQRANVIMNLIPVQERKGRVLCAPIDGCHRKSLHQVDQKAVQRIAKNRCLLNFLILGARKGGTSSLYQHLSQHPQVRGVRLSQGAQTGELFFFRGKKNQTFMRMKSGKFIRKAYNDVFQSELNLSMLDDSEPSKSKFDPTLHITGESSVDSGPSCVAPDALRRACGPGVKLIFLARNPIERMISQHRMRERLQNFQHSKSKALENQLEADISAFLKKEPKPMPRNWWRKGTSVANKGIPCLFTDDYLNGVWSGLYIVHLSRWLQHFDRRNILVLKSEDFFADPATAVKQAFEFISLDPAKVNIASVVKQVFNSNTAMDAINTNNTALKYEGDIDPKVRERLRAIFQPYNDALTETFGIDTSDWS
;
A
#
# COMPACT_ATOMS: atom_id res chain seq x y z
N GLY A 1 6.38 -26.98 -35.82
CA GLY A 1 6.71 -27.00 -34.38
C GLY A 1 5.95 -25.90 -33.67
N ILE A 2 6.02 -25.82 -32.33
CA ILE A 2 5.39 -24.72 -31.55
C ILE A 2 6.12 -23.38 -31.75
N GLN A 3 7.35 -23.42 -32.27
CA GLN A 3 8.12 -22.25 -32.61
C GLN A 3 7.46 -21.48 -33.75
N ALA A 4 7.27 -20.18 -33.54
CA ALA A 4 6.72 -19.24 -34.50
C ALA A 4 7.72 -18.08 -34.68
N LEU A 5 8.97 -18.46 -34.94
CA LEU A 5 10.11 -17.55 -35.02
C LEU A 5 9.82 -16.41 -35.99
N CYS A 6 10.23 -15.21 -35.61
CA CYS A 6 10.27 -14.09 -36.52
C CYS A 6 11.45 -14.24 -37.49
N PRO A 7 11.36 -13.69 -38.72
CA PRO A 7 12.49 -13.61 -39.63
C PRO A 7 13.75 -13.02 -38.96
N GLU A 8 14.94 -13.44 -39.38
CA GLU A 8 16.20 -13.05 -38.68
C GLU A 8 16.44 -11.54 -38.69
N GLU A 9 16.03 -10.87 -39.77
CA GLU A 9 16.09 -9.42 -39.98
C GLU A 9 15.08 -8.62 -39.15
N THR A 10 14.20 -9.30 -38.39
CA THR A 10 13.22 -8.65 -37.52
C THR A 10 13.91 -7.96 -36.34
N THR A 11 13.58 -6.68 -36.11
CA THR A 11 14.07 -5.89 -34.98
C THR A 11 12.96 -5.44 -34.03
N VAL A 12 11.69 -5.52 -34.45
CA VAL A 12 10.52 -5.16 -33.65
C VAL A 12 9.58 -6.36 -33.55
N LEU A 13 9.24 -6.79 -32.33
CA LEU A 13 8.17 -7.75 -32.07
C LEU A 13 6.93 -7.00 -31.57
N ARG A 14 5.94 -6.86 -32.45
CA ARG A 14 4.64 -6.24 -32.13
C ARG A 14 3.68 -7.29 -31.59
N LEU A 15 3.15 -7.06 -30.40
CA LEU A 15 2.29 -7.98 -29.66
C LEU A 15 0.86 -7.44 -29.65
N LEU A 16 -0.06 -8.15 -30.27
CA LEU A 16 -1.50 -7.85 -30.22
C LEU A 16 -2.10 -8.56 -29.00
N PHE A 17 -2.53 -7.80 -28.00
CA PHE A 17 -2.91 -8.33 -26.69
C PHE A 17 -4.36 -7.95 -26.31
N PRO A 18 -5.32 -8.88 -26.47
CA PRO A 18 -6.65 -8.78 -25.86
C PRO A 18 -6.52 -8.82 -24.33
N HIS A 19 -6.43 -7.64 -23.70
CA HIS A 19 -6.14 -7.54 -22.27
C HIS A 19 -7.40 -7.80 -21.45
N VAL A 20 -7.57 -9.04 -21.00
CA VAL A 20 -8.65 -9.41 -20.07
C VAL A 20 -8.47 -8.71 -18.73
N ASN A 21 -9.55 -8.07 -18.27
CA ASN A 21 -9.60 -7.42 -16.96
C ASN A 21 -9.15 -8.36 -15.83
N LYS A 22 -8.18 -7.88 -15.04
CA LYS A 22 -7.64 -8.59 -13.86
C LYS A 22 -6.95 -9.93 -14.17
N ALA A 23 -6.56 -10.19 -15.42
CA ALA A 23 -5.75 -11.34 -15.80
C ALA A 23 -4.23 -11.08 -15.75
N GLY A 24 -3.78 -10.01 -15.06
CA GLY A 24 -2.34 -9.70 -14.91
C GLY A 24 -1.74 -8.81 -16.00
N GLY A 25 -2.56 -8.12 -16.81
CA GLY A 25 -2.05 -7.31 -17.91
C GLY A 25 -1.16 -6.13 -17.50
N ARG A 26 -1.23 -5.60 -16.27
CA ARG A 26 -0.25 -4.61 -15.77
C ARG A 26 1.17 -5.16 -15.72
N SER A 27 1.33 -6.44 -15.38
CA SER A 27 2.63 -7.11 -15.36
C SER A 27 3.17 -7.32 -16.78
N LEU A 28 2.29 -7.60 -17.75
CA LEU A 28 2.65 -7.68 -19.17
C LEU A 28 2.98 -6.30 -19.76
N GLU A 29 2.16 -5.28 -19.48
CA GLU A 29 2.39 -3.87 -19.84
C GLU A 29 3.77 -3.42 -19.34
N SER A 30 4.08 -3.60 -18.07
CA SER A 30 5.39 -3.24 -17.52
C SER A 30 6.55 -4.13 -18.00
N THR A 31 6.26 -5.31 -18.55
CA THR A 31 7.28 -6.18 -19.16
C THR A 31 7.61 -5.72 -20.58
N PHE A 32 6.60 -5.42 -21.40
CA PHE A 32 6.76 -5.19 -22.85
C PHE A 32 6.57 -3.73 -23.30
N ASP A 33 6.07 -2.83 -22.46
CA ASP A 33 5.92 -1.40 -22.73
C ASP A 33 6.76 -0.56 -21.74
N GLU A 34 7.89 -0.06 -22.21
CA GLU A 34 8.80 0.78 -21.42
C GLU A 34 8.13 2.09 -20.96
N SER A 35 7.22 2.63 -21.77
CA SER A 35 6.51 3.86 -21.45
C SER A 35 5.64 3.68 -20.19
N TYR A 36 5.13 2.47 -19.97
CA TYR A 36 4.33 2.14 -18.80
C TYR A 36 5.16 2.12 -17.51
N VAL A 37 6.39 1.58 -17.58
CA VAL A 37 7.38 1.64 -16.48
C VAL A 37 7.72 3.09 -16.14
N SER A 38 7.78 3.97 -17.14
CA SER A 38 8.13 5.38 -16.94
C SER A 38 7.03 6.23 -16.30
N LYS A 39 5.75 5.93 -16.59
CA LYS A 39 4.59 6.73 -16.18
C LYS A 39 3.96 6.27 -14.86
N SER A 40 4.11 5.00 -14.50
CA SER A 40 3.47 4.43 -13.31
C SER A 40 4.37 4.51 -12.08
N SER A 41 3.90 5.18 -11.02
CA SER A 41 4.60 5.24 -9.73
C SER A 41 4.79 3.85 -9.10
N GLN A 42 3.91 2.88 -9.42
CA GLN A 42 3.99 1.49 -8.98
C GLN A 42 5.20 0.75 -9.56
N PHE A 43 5.68 1.16 -10.75
CA PHE A 43 6.77 0.50 -11.48
C PHE A 43 8.05 1.35 -11.54
N ARG A 44 8.11 2.44 -10.76
CA ARG A 44 9.24 3.39 -10.77
C ARG A 44 10.60 2.78 -10.45
N PHE A 45 10.61 1.65 -9.74
CA PHE A 45 11.83 0.93 -9.35
C PHE A 45 12.22 -0.14 -10.37
N ILE A 46 11.40 -0.42 -11.37
CA ILE A 46 11.69 -1.44 -12.38
C ILE A 46 12.76 -0.91 -13.34
N SER A 47 13.75 -1.77 -13.64
CA SER A 47 14.81 -1.45 -14.59
C SER A 47 14.24 -1.09 -15.97
N ARG A 48 14.73 0.03 -16.52
CA ARG A 48 14.43 0.52 -17.88
C ARG A 48 15.44 0.02 -18.92
N LEU A 49 16.35 -0.87 -18.53
CA LEU A 49 17.26 -1.47 -19.50
C LEU A 49 16.46 -2.32 -20.50
N PRO A 50 16.96 -2.46 -21.75
CA PRO A 50 16.32 -3.31 -22.75
C PRO A 50 15.97 -4.69 -22.20
N ARG A 51 14.78 -5.17 -22.59
CA ARG A 51 14.20 -6.44 -22.15
C ARG A 51 14.71 -7.62 -22.97
N SER A 52 15.14 -7.33 -24.18
CA SER A 52 15.69 -8.27 -25.16
C SER A 52 16.85 -7.55 -25.87
N THR A 53 17.89 -8.29 -26.21
CA THR A 53 19.01 -7.77 -27.02
C THR A 53 18.72 -7.90 -28.52
N ARG A 54 17.77 -8.78 -28.89
CA ARG A 54 17.31 -9.00 -30.27
C ARG A 54 16.15 -8.09 -30.68
N PHE A 55 15.13 -7.96 -29.83
CA PHE A 55 13.87 -7.29 -30.17
C PHE A 55 13.62 -6.05 -29.33
N SER A 56 13.12 -5.02 -29.98
CA SER A 56 12.27 -4.02 -29.34
C SER A 56 10.82 -4.54 -29.32
N PHE A 57 10.09 -4.28 -28.24
CA PHE A 57 8.70 -4.74 -28.10
C PHE A 57 7.74 -3.58 -28.33
N GLU A 58 6.68 -3.83 -29.09
CA GLU A 58 5.55 -2.92 -29.25
C GLU A 58 4.28 -3.62 -28.79
N LEU A 59 3.66 -3.15 -27.72
CA LEU A 59 2.45 -3.76 -27.19
C LEU A 59 1.21 -2.99 -27.66
N VAL A 60 0.43 -3.60 -28.55
CA VAL A 60 -0.89 -3.11 -28.94
C VAL A 60 -1.92 -3.76 -28.02
N ASN A 61 -2.29 -3.04 -26.96
CA ASN A 61 -3.21 -3.53 -25.95
C ASN A 61 -4.43 -2.61 -25.75
N GLY A 62 -5.33 -3.11 -24.92
CA GLY A 62 -6.49 -2.40 -24.41
C GLY A 62 -7.49 -3.42 -23.88
N HIS A 63 -8.42 -2.97 -23.06
CA HIS A 63 -9.55 -3.80 -22.59
C HIS A 63 -10.57 -4.02 -23.71
N HIS A 64 -10.09 -4.53 -24.84
CA HIS A 64 -10.82 -4.76 -26.06
C HIS A 64 -10.69 -6.23 -26.42
N TYR A 65 -11.76 -6.77 -26.98
CA TYR A 65 -11.80 -8.14 -27.48
C TYR A 65 -11.03 -8.27 -28.79
N HIS A 66 -10.69 -9.51 -29.13
CA HIS A 66 -9.91 -9.89 -30.30
C HIS A 66 -10.38 -9.19 -31.59
N ASP A 67 -11.68 -9.25 -31.88
CA ASP A 67 -12.25 -8.68 -33.10
C ASP A 67 -12.20 -7.14 -33.14
N TRP A 68 -12.24 -6.49 -31.98
CA TRP A 68 -12.12 -5.04 -31.94
C TRP A 68 -10.69 -4.60 -32.28
N ILE A 69 -9.69 -5.27 -31.72
CA ILE A 69 -8.27 -4.98 -31.98
C ILE A 69 -7.95 -5.21 -33.46
N SER A 70 -8.47 -6.28 -34.06
CA SER A 70 -8.25 -6.56 -35.48
C SER A 70 -8.86 -5.51 -36.41
N ILE A 71 -9.98 -4.89 -36.03
CA ILE A 71 -10.68 -3.89 -36.85
C ILE A 71 -10.14 -2.46 -36.64
N HIS A 72 -9.87 -2.05 -35.40
CA HIS A 72 -9.74 -0.64 -35.02
C HIS A 72 -8.33 -0.17 -34.68
N LYS A 73 -7.37 -1.10 -34.47
CA LYS A 73 -5.98 -0.74 -34.12
C LYS A 73 -5.02 -0.88 -35.31
N ARG A 74 -5.52 -0.73 -36.53
CA ARG A 74 -4.82 -0.87 -37.83
C ARG A 74 -3.44 -0.19 -37.86
N PRO A 75 -2.35 -0.95 -38.08
CA PRO A 75 -1.28 -0.57 -39.00
C PRO A 75 -1.69 -0.99 -40.43
N GLU A 76 -1.38 -0.22 -41.45
CA GLU A 76 -2.12 -0.13 -42.72
C GLU A 76 -2.04 -1.31 -43.74
N ARG A 77 -1.75 -2.57 -43.36
CA ARG A 77 -1.76 -3.70 -44.31
C ARG A 77 -2.22 -5.04 -43.70
N ILE A 78 -3.38 -5.05 -43.08
CA ILE A 78 -3.98 -6.29 -42.58
C ILE A 78 -5.14 -6.69 -43.49
N GLU A 79 -4.84 -7.51 -44.52
CA GLU A 79 -5.86 -8.14 -45.37
C GLU A 79 -6.82 -9.03 -44.56
N SER A 80 -8.00 -9.28 -45.12
CA SER A 80 -9.13 -10.02 -44.55
C SER A 80 -8.86 -11.47 -44.10
N SER A 81 -7.61 -11.94 -44.16
CA SER A 81 -7.18 -13.27 -43.70
C SER A 81 -7.00 -13.36 -42.17
N MET A 82 -7.07 -12.24 -41.45
CA MET A 82 -6.85 -12.16 -39.99
C MET A 82 -7.97 -12.74 -39.09
N LYS A 83 -8.87 -13.56 -39.62
CA LYS A 83 -9.87 -14.28 -38.81
C LYS A 83 -9.29 -15.47 -38.02
N GLY A 84 -8.04 -15.86 -38.30
CA GLY A 84 -7.26 -16.79 -37.48
C GLY A 84 -6.02 -16.11 -36.92
N SER A 85 -5.52 -16.57 -35.77
CA SER A 85 -4.38 -16.06 -34.99
C SER A 85 -3.01 -16.04 -35.72
N ILE A 86 -3.00 -15.99 -37.06
CA ILE A 86 -1.82 -16.03 -37.92
C ILE A 86 -1.27 -14.62 -38.13
N SER A 87 0.05 -14.57 -38.16
CA SER A 87 0.86 -13.37 -38.01
C SER A 87 1.44 -12.81 -39.31
N ILE A 88 1.55 -11.49 -39.41
CA ILE A 88 2.16 -10.76 -40.53
C ILE A 88 3.57 -10.32 -40.14
N SER A 89 4.52 -10.43 -41.07
CA SER A 89 5.84 -9.82 -40.94
C SER A 89 6.02 -8.82 -42.09
N GLU A 90 6.19 -7.55 -41.76
CA GLU A 90 6.62 -6.49 -42.68
C GLU A 90 8.15 -6.33 -42.54
N ASP A 91 8.80 -5.57 -43.43
CA ASP A 91 10.25 -5.34 -43.35
C ASP A 91 10.65 -4.88 -41.92
N LYS A 92 11.36 -5.76 -41.21
CA LYS A 92 11.85 -5.59 -39.82
C LYS A 92 10.83 -5.65 -38.68
N VAL A 93 9.53 -5.79 -38.94
CA VAL A 93 8.47 -5.86 -37.91
C VAL A 93 7.71 -7.19 -37.97
N CYS A 94 7.72 -7.92 -36.86
CA CYS A 94 7.03 -9.18 -36.71
C CYS A 94 5.82 -8.99 -35.78
N THR A 95 4.61 -9.14 -36.29
CA THR A 95 3.38 -8.96 -35.49
C THR A 95 2.84 -10.30 -35.02
N ARG A 96 2.52 -10.48 -33.74
CA ARG A 96 2.04 -11.74 -33.15
C ARG A 96 0.87 -11.51 -32.19
N TRP A 97 -0.16 -12.33 -32.30
CA TRP A 97 -1.21 -12.41 -31.28
C TRP A 97 -0.68 -13.09 -30.03
N ILE A 98 -1.00 -12.50 -28.87
CA ILE A 98 -0.70 -13.07 -27.57
C ILE A 98 -1.94 -13.02 -26.67
N PHE A 99 -1.99 -13.94 -25.70
CA PHE A 99 -3.03 -13.95 -24.69
C PHE A 99 -2.46 -14.31 -23.32
N PHE A 100 -3.15 -13.92 -22.27
CA PHE A 100 -2.75 -14.23 -20.90
C PHE A 100 -3.96 -14.60 -20.08
N ALA A 101 -4.00 -15.87 -19.69
CA ALA A 101 -5.10 -16.43 -18.92
C ALA A 101 -4.77 -16.41 -17.42
N ARG A 102 -5.81 -16.28 -16.62
CA ARG A 102 -5.79 -16.39 -15.16
C ARG A 102 -6.93 -17.31 -14.76
N ASP A 103 -6.78 -18.01 -13.64
CA ASP A 103 -7.88 -18.75 -13.03
C ASP A 103 -9.17 -17.87 -12.98
N PRO A 104 -10.28 -18.31 -13.60
CA PRO A 104 -11.48 -17.48 -13.76
C PRO A 104 -12.13 -17.04 -12.45
N LEU A 105 -12.07 -17.89 -11.42
CA LEU A 105 -12.64 -17.62 -10.11
C LEU A 105 -11.87 -16.48 -9.44
N THR A 106 -10.55 -16.63 -9.30
CA THR A 106 -9.71 -15.61 -8.69
C THR A 106 -9.66 -14.33 -9.53
N ARG A 107 -9.78 -14.41 -10.86
CA ARG A 107 -9.93 -13.25 -11.75
C ARG A 107 -11.20 -12.46 -11.41
N THR A 108 -12.34 -13.14 -11.37
CA THR A 108 -13.64 -12.53 -11.09
C THR A 108 -13.68 -11.94 -9.69
N LEU A 109 -13.18 -12.67 -8.70
CA LEU A 109 -13.08 -12.20 -7.32
C LEU A 109 -12.17 -10.96 -7.21
N SER A 110 -11.04 -10.97 -7.92
CA SER A 110 -10.15 -9.81 -7.99
C SER A 110 -10.81 -8.60 -8.65
N ALA A 111 -11.66 -8.82 -9.66
CA ALA A 111 -12.44 -7.77 -10.31
C ALA A 111 -13.49 -7.18 -9.39
N PHE A 112 -14.25 -8.04 -8.69
CA PHE A 112 -15.25 -7.66 -7.71
C PHE A 112 -14.67 -6.71 -6.66
N TYR A 113 -13.63 -7.14 -5.93
CA TYR A 113 -12.98 -6.32 -4.90
C TYR A 113 -12.19 -5.11 -5.43
N THR A 114 -11.99 -5.01 -6.75
CA THR A 114 -11.44 -3.78 -7.33
C THR A 114 -12.49 -2.68 -7.43
N MET A 115 -13.78 -3.06 -7.49
CA MET A 115 -14.89 -2.13 -7.73
C MET A 115 -15.75 -1.87 -6.49
N THR A 116 -15.83 -2.81 -5.53
CA THR A 116 -16.58 -2.60 -4.28
C THR A 116 -16.12 -1.33 -3.55
N GLY A 117 -17.09 -0.53 -3.11
CA GLY A 117 -16.81 0.75 -2.43
C GLY A 117 -16.27 1.88 -3.32
N ARG A 118 -16.05 1.65 -4.62
CA ARG A 118 -15.49 2.64 -5.55
C ARG A 118 -16.50 3.21 -6.55
N LEU A 119 -17.74 2.74 -6.51
CA LEU A 119 -18.83 3.17 -7.38
C LEU A 119 -19.62 4.30 -6.70
N ALA A 120 -19.24 5.56 -6.94
CA ALA A 120 -19.80 6.70 -6.22
C ALA A 120 -21.03 7.37 -6.90
N ASP A 121 -21.24 7.16 -8.21
CA ASP A 121 -22.30 7.85 -8.96
C ASP A 121 -22.78 6.97 -10.13
N ASP A 122 -24.10 6.87 -10.33
CA ASP A 122 -24.71 6.11 -11.43
C ASP A 122 -24.50 6.78 -12.80
N SER A 123 -24.11 8.06 -12.83
CA SER A 123 -23.71 8.79 -14.05
C SER A 123 -22.40 8.28 -14.69
N VAL A 124 -21.65 7.47 -13.93
CA VAL A 124 -20.38 6.83 -14.30
C VAL A 124 -20.63 5.57 -15.15
N TYR A 125 -21.87 5.07 -15.14
CA TYR A 125 -22.30 3.96 -15.96
C TYR A 125 -22.53 4.44 -17.40
N PRO A 126 -21.91 3.81 -18.40
CA PRO A 126 -22.09 4.19 -19.79
C PRO A 126 -23.53 3.92 -20.24
N LYS A 127 -24.13 4.91 -20.94
CA LYS A 127 -25.48 4.80 -21.52
C LYS A 127 -25.55 3.83 -22.72
N ASP A 128 -24.41 3.56 -23.34
CA ASP A 128 -24.25 2.60 -24.44
C ASP A 128 -22.94 1.82 -24.23
N MET A 129 -23.04 0.50 -24.17
CA MET A 129 -21.94 -0.42 -23.88
C MET A 129 -20.97 -0.63 -25.04
N ASN A 130 -21.34 -0.30 -26.27
CA ASN A 130 -20.47 -0.44 -27.45
C ASN A 130 -19.49 0.73 -27.62
N THR A 131 -19.66 1.83 -26.87
CA THR A 131 -18.85 3.05 -27.00
C THR A 131 -17.91 3.30 -25.80
N VAL A 132 -17.85 2.36 -24.86
CA VAL A 132 -17.15 2.53 -23.59
C VAL A 132 -15.65 2.34 -23.77
N LYS A 133 -14.85 3.32 -23.32
CA LYS A 133 -13.44 3.09 -23.00
C LYS A 133 -13.39 2.14 -21.79
N HIS A 134 -13.36 0.83 -22.03
CA HIS A 134 -13.43 -0.27 -21.05
C HIS A 134 -12.34 -0.28 -19.95
N HIS A 135 -11.50 0.75 -19.87
CA HIS A 135 -10.29 0.76 -19.02
C HIS A 135 -10.51 1.24 -17.59
N LYS A 136 -11.71 1.68 -17.23
CA LYS A 136 -12.00 2.26 -15.90
C LYS A 136 -12.84 1.38 -14.99
N TYR A 137 -13.42 0.28 -15.49
CA TYR A 137 -14.37 -0.55 -14.73
C TYR A 137 -14.05 -2.04 -14.90
N HIS A 138 -13.87 -2.74 -13.79
CA HIS A 138 -13.44 -4.15 -13.79
C HIS A 138 -14.55 -5.15 -13.45
N PHE A 139 -15.59 -4.71 -12.72
CA PHE A 139 -16.79 -5.49 -12.37
C PHE A 139 -18.03 -4.59 -12.44
N PHE A 140 -19.12 -5.05 -13.05
CA PHE A 140 -20.27 -4.20 -13.38
C PHE A 140 -21.63 -4.89 -13.16
N CYS A 141 -22.61 -4.13 -12.67
CA CYS A 141 -24.02 -4.55 -12.58
C CYS A 141 -24.91 -3.55 -13.30
N THR A 142 -26.07 -3.97 -13.82
CA THR A 142 -27.02 -3.09 -14.50
C THR A 142 -27.27 -1.82 -13.67
N PRO A 143 -27.08 -0.61 -14.24
CA PRO A 143 -27.27 0.63 -13.51
C PRO A 143 -28.70 0.74 -12.96
N GLY A 144 -28.83 1.07 -11.68
CA GLY A 144 -30.12 1.17 -10.99
C GLY A 144 -30.68 -0.15 -10.45
N SER A 145 -30.04 -1.30 -10.71
CA SER A 145 -30.37 -2.56 -10.04
C SER A 145 -30.01 -2.53 -8.56
N ARG A 146 -30.63 -3.37 -7.71
CA ARG A 146 -30.25 -3.42 -6.28
C ARG A 146 -28.81 -3.95 -6.13
N ALA A 147 -28.41 -4.90 -6.97
CA ALA A 147 -27.03 -5.36 -7.06
C ALA A 147 -26.03 -4.22 -7.32
N SER A 148 -26.33 -3.29 -8.23
CA SER A 148 -25.48 -2.11 -8.45
C SER A 148 -25.39 -1.20 -7.22
N GLY A 149 -26.47 -1.11 -6.43
CA GLY A 149 -26.49 -0.40 -5.15
C GLY A 149 -25.58 -1.03 -4.10
N TYR A 150 -25.60 -2.36 -3.97
CA TYR A 150 -24.74 -3.08 -3.03
C TYR A 150 -23.25 -2.93 -3.36
N MET A 151 -22.89 -2.92 -4.65
CA MET A 151 -21.50 -2.72 -5.07
C MET A 151 -20.90 -1.36 -4.67
N LYS A 152 -21.73 -0.37 -4.28
CA LYS A 152 -21.28 0.94 -3.77
C LYS A 152 -20.80 0.87 -2.32
N ASP A 153 -21.19 -0.16 -1.59
CA ASP A 153 -20.80 -0.39 -0.21
C ASP A 153 -19.37 -0.97 -0.16
N PRO A 154 -18.41 -0.31 0.51
CA PRO A 154 -17.05 -0.83 0.65
C PRO A 154 -16.98 -2.14 1.45
N ASP A 155 -17.95 -2.40 2.31
CA ASP A 155 -17.99 -3.61 3.15
C ASP A 155 -18.70 -4.78 2.45
N PHE A 156 -19.29 -4.56 1.27
CA PHE A 156 -19.98 -5.60 0.53
C PHE A 156 -18.99 -6.66 0.04
N THR A 157 -19.09 -7.85 0.61
CA THR A 157 -18.20 -8.96 0.29
C THR A 157 -18.75 -9.82 -0.84
N PHE A 158 -17.89 -10.65 -1.43
CA PHE A 158 -18.37 -11.62 -2.40
C PHE A 158 -19.29 -12.69 -1.76
N GLU A 159 -19.13 -12.96 -0.46
CA GLU A 159 -20.06 -13.81 0.29
C GLU A 159 -21.48 -13.23 0.29
N ASP A 160 -21.59 -11.92 0.50
CA ASP A 160 -22.88 -11.23 0.50
C ASP A 160 -23.47 -11.21 -0.91
N PHE A 161 -22.63 -11.03 -1.94
CA PHE A 161 -23.03 -11.16 -3.32
C PHE A 161 -23.56 -12.57 -3.65
N ALA A 162 -22.88 -13.61 -3.18
CA ALA A 162 -23.29 -14.99 -3.43
C ALA A 162 -24.67 -15.32 -2.81
N ARG A 163 -24.98 -14.74 -1.65
CA ARG A 163 -26.27 -14.88 -0.97
C ARG A 163 -27.39 -14.04 -1.58
N LEU A 164 -27.08 -13.16 -2.54
CA LEU A 164 -28.14 -12.41 -3.22
C LEU A 164 -29.06 -13.36 -3.99
N PRO A 165 -30.37 -13.03 -4.05
CA PRO A 165 -31.30 -13.70 -4.94
C PRO A 165 -30.74 -13.79 -6.37
N GLU A 166 -30.98 -14.91 -7.04
CA GLU A 166 -30.41 -15.18 -8.36
C GLU A 166 -30.71 -14.08 -9.38
N ASN A 167 -31.93 -13.53 -9.36
CA ASN A 167 -32.31 -12.43 -10.24
C ASN A 167 -31.45 -11.16 -10.03
N GLU A 168 -31.01 -10.87 -8.80
CA GLU A 168 -30.09 -9.76 -8.53
C GLU A 168 -28.67 -10.08 -8.98
N ARG A 169 -28.20 -11.31 -8.77
CA ARG A 169 -26.88 -11.73 -9.27
C ARG A 169 -26.83 -11.64 -10.80
N ARG A 170 -27.92 -12.00 -11.49
CA ARG A 170 -28.06 -11.92 -12.94
C ARG A 170 -27.92 -10.51 -13.50
N GLU A 171 -28.22 -9.46 -12.74
CA GLU A 171 -27.98 -8.07 -13.17
C GLU A 171 -26.47 -7.75 -13.33
N CYS A 172 -25.59 -8.53 -12.72
CA CYS A 172 -24.14 -8.38 -12.86
C CYS A 172 -23.53 -9.36 -13.88
N MET A 173 -24.22 -10.43 -14.23
CA MET A 173 -23.64 -11.51 -15.01
C MET A 173 -23.26 -11.13 -16.46
N PRO A 174 -24.07 -10.40 -17.25
CA PRO A 174 -23.78 -10.10 -18.66
C PRO A 174 -22.44 -9.41 -18.93
N TYR A 175 -21.86 -8.80 -17.90
CA TYR A 175 -20.70 -7.94 -18.00
C TYR A 175 -19.43 -8.55 -17.41
N ASN A 176 -19.57 -9.56 -16.54
CA ASN A 176 -18.47 -10.11 -15.75
C ASN A 176 -18.25 -11.61 -15.97
N ALA A 177 -19.25 -12.28 -16.52
CA ALA A 177 -19.22 -13.70 -16.82
C ALA A 177 -18.35 -14.01 -18.03
N ASN A 178 -17.68 -15.17 -18.00
CA ASN A 178 -16.97 -15.76 -19.13
C ASN A 178 -16.09 -14.78 -19.93
N LEU A 179 -15.32 -13.94 -19.21
CA LEU A 179 -14.58 -12.84 -19.84
C LEU A 179 -13.44 -13.31 -20.75
N HIS A 180 -12.78 -14.43 -20.47
CA HIS A 180 -11.74 -14.93 -21.37
C HIS A 180 -12.36 -15.37 -22.70
N VAL A 181 -13.45 -16.14 -22.66
CA VAL A 181 -14.21 -16.52 -23.87
C VAL A 181 -14.66 -15.27 -24.61
N LYS A 182 -15.29 -14.30 -23.91
CA LYS A 182 -15.72 -13.03 -24.52
C LYS A 182 -14.57 -12.28 -25.20
N TYR A 183 -13.41 -12.18 -24.56
CA TYR A 183 -12.28 -11.44 -25.12
C TYR A 183 -11.64 -12.17 -26.30
N LEU A 184 -11.69 -13.50 -26.31
CA LEU A 184 -11.19 -14.30 -27.43
C LEU A 184 -12.17 -14.31 -28.60
N THR A 185 -13.49 -14.27 -28.38
CA THR A 185 -14.50 -14.38 -29.45
C THR A 185 -15.08 -13.05 -29.91
N GLY A 186 -15.06 -12.02 -29.06
CA GLY A 186 -15.74 -10.75 -29.29
C GLY A 186 -17.22 -10.74 -28.93
N GLN A 187 -17.78 -11.83 -28.42
CA GLN A 187 -19.22 -11.95 -28.12
C GLN A 187 -19.48 -12.14 -26.62
N HIS A 188 -20.57 -11.55 -26.13
CA HIS A 188 -21.01 -11.72 -24.74
C HIS A 188 -21.66 -13.09 -24.55
N VAL A 189 -21.37 -13.73 -23.40
CA VAL A 189 -21.87 -15.07 -23.09
C VAL A 189 -22.47 -15.10 -21.68
N ASN A 190 -23.80 -15.01 -21.60
CA ASN A 190 -24.55 -14.99 -20.33
C ASN A 190 -24.57 -16.39 -19.70
N PRO A 191 -24.31 -16.57 -18.39
CA PRO A 191 -24.33 -17.90 -17.75
C PRO A 191 -25.75 -18.51 -17.72
N GLY A 192 -25.83 -19.85 -17.67
CA GLY A 192 -27.07 -20.55 -17.26
C GLY A 192 -28.01 -21.10 -18.35
N ASN A 193 -27.61 -21.21 -19.62
CA ASN A 193 -28.36 -21.98 -20.62
C ASN A 193 -27.47 -23.06 -21.27
N ASN A 194 -27.38 -24.24 -20.64
CA ASN A 194 -26.46 -25.33 -21.02
C ASN A 194 -26.72 -25.98 -22.40
N TYR A 195 -27.74 -25.54 -23.15
CA TYR A 195 -28.15 -26.15 -24.43
C TYR A 195 -28.23 -25.17 -25.60
N ASP A 196 -27.65 -23.98 -25.46
CA ASP A 196 -27.53 -23.06 -26.59
C ASP A 196 -26.29 -23.44 -27.42
N SER A 197 -26.50 -23.99 -28.62
CA SER A 197 -25.42 -24.40 -29.53
C SER A 197 -24.43 -23.26 -29.77
N SER A 198 -24.90 -22.01 -29.74
CA SER A 198 -24.05 -20.83 -29.90
C SER A 198 -23.02 -20.66 -28.77
N ARG A 199 -23.31 -21.10 -27.53
CA ARG A 199 -22.35 -21.03 -26.42
C ARG A 199 -21.19 -21.98 -26.63
N GLN A 200 -21.49 -23.21 -27.03
CA GLN A 200 -20.46 -24.20 -27.29
C GLN A 200 -19.63 -23.78 -28.50
N ASP A 201 -20.26 -23.26 -29.56
CA ASP A 201 -19.55 -22.72 -30.72
C ASP A 201 -18.58 -21.59 -30.34
N LEU A 202 -18.98 -20.71 -29.41
CA LEU A 202 -18.10 -19.65 -28.90
C LEU A 202 -16.95 -20.19 -28.05
N LEU A 203 -17.19 -21.20 -27.23
CA LEU A 203 -16.12 -21.85 -26.46
C LEU A 203 -15.13 -22.56 -27.40
N GLU A 204 -15.61 -23.30 -28.39
CA GLU A 204 -14.76 -23.96 -29.38
C GLU A 204 -13.98 -22.95 -30.21
N LEU A 205 -14.60 -21.84 -30.62
CA LEU A 205 -13.90 -20.74 -31.28
C LEU A 205 -12.81 -20.12 -30.39
N ALA A 206 -13.07 -19.96 -29.09
CA ALA A 206 -12.07 -19.46 -28.14
C ALA A 206 -10.88 -20.44 -28.00
N LYS A 207 -11.16 -21.75 -27.87
CA LYS A 207 -10.14 -22.81 -27.84
C LYS A 207 -9.31 -22.82 -29.12
N GLU A 208 -9.96 -22.77 -30.28
CA GLU A 208 -9.31 -22.73 -31.60
C GLU A 208 -8.39 -21.51 -31.74
N ARG A 209 -8.87 -20.31 -31.36
CA ARG A 209 -8.07 -19.08 -31.41
C ARG A 209 -6.85 -19.18 -30.48
N LEU A 210 -7.03 -19.67 -29.26
CA LEU A 210 -5.94 -19.85 -28.30
C LEU A 210 -4.91 -20.87 -28.79
N GLU A 211 -5.37 -21.97 -29.39
CA GLU A 211 -4.50 -22.99 -29.98
C GLU A 211 -3.68 -22.43 -31.14
N LYS A 212 -4.30 -21.62 -32.01
CA LYS A 212 -3.61 -20.97 -33.14
C LYS A 212 -2.67 -19.85 -32.71
N MET A 213 -2.83 -19.26 -31.52
CA MET A 213 -1.90 -18.25 -31.03
C MET A 213 -0.53 -18.88 -30.78
N ALA A 214 0.50 -18.26 -31.37
CA ALA A 214 1.89 -18.66 -31.20
C ALA A 214 2.25 -18.77 -29.71
N TRP A 215 1.80 -17.81 -28.91
CA TRP A 215 2.01 -17.83 -27.48
C TRP A 215 0.79 -17.36 -26.71
N PHE A 216 0.52 -18.03 -25.61
CA PHE A 216 -0.25 -17.52 -24.49
C PHE A 216 0.44 -17.94 -23.20
N GLY A 217 0.15 -17.23 -22.12
CA GLY A 217 0.68 -17.56 -20.80
C GLY A 217 -0.42 -17.74 -19.76
N ILE A 218 -0.01 -18.33 -18.64
CA ILE A 218 -0.82 -18.59 -17.45
C ILE A 218 -0.25 -17.75 -16.30
N LEU A 219 -1.06 -16.89 -15.67
CA LEU A 219 -0.62 -15.99 -14.61
C LEU A 219 -0.01 -16.75 -13.42
N GLU A 220 -0.62 -17.87 -13.05
CA GLU A 220 -0.21 -18.75 -11.95
C GLU A 220 1.19 -19.34 -12.21
N HIS A 221 1.57 -19.48 -13.49
CA HIS A 221 2.87 -19.97 -13.97
C HIS A 221 3.60 -18.89 -14.77
N PHE A 222 3.66 -17.67 -14.21
CA PHE A 222 4.16 -16.49 -14.91
C PHE A 222 5.58 -16.66 -15.45
N GLN A 223 6.48 -17.26 -14.65
CA GLN A 223 7.87 -17.39 -15.01
C GLN A 223 8.06 -18.39 -16.16
N GLU A 224 7.41 -19.53 -16.06
CA GLU A 224 7.34 -20.55 -17.11
C GLU A 224 6.70 -19.98 -18.38
N SER A 225 5.69 -19.12 -18.24
CA SER A 225 5.08 -18.42 -19.36
C SER A 225 6.08 -17.50 -20.08
N MET A 226 6.95 -16.80 -19.35
CA MET A 226 8.01 -15.98 -19.95
C MET A 226 9.12 -16.81 -20.58
N GLN A 227 9.46 -17.97 -20.02
CA GLN A 227 10.39 -18.93 -20.66
C GLN A 227 9.81 -19.42 -22.00
N LEU A 228 8.54 -19.81 -22.00
CA LEU A 228 7.84 -20.23 -23.22
C LEU A 228 7.76 -19.10 -24.25
N PHE A 229 7.60 -17.85 -23.82
CA PHE A 229 7.61 -16.68 -24.71
C PHE A 229 8.94 -16.56 -25.46
N SER A 230 10.06 -16.63 -24.74
CA SER A 230 11.41 -16.59 -25.32
C SER A 230 11.63 -17.70 -26.34
N TYR A 231 11.22 -18.93 -25.98
CA TYR A 231 11.34 -20.10 -26.84
C TYR A 231 10.49 -19.99 -28.11
N VAL A 232 9.22 -19.60 -28.00
CA VAL A 232 8.28 -19.53 -29.13
C VAL A 232 8.72 -18.51 -30.17
N PHE A 233 9.10 -17.32 -29.73
CA PHE A 233 9.40 -16.19 -30.62
C PHE A 233 10.88 -16.06 -30.95
N GLY A 234 11.74 -16.88 -30.35
CA GLY A 234 13.19 -16.73 -30.44
C GLY A 234 13.68 -15.42 -29.84
N ALA A 235 12.96 -14.92 -28.83
CA ALA A 235 13.31 -13.70 -28.11
C ALA A 235 14.33 -14.04 -27.03
N ASP A 236 15.40 -13.25 -26.94
CA ASP A 236 16.38 -13.33 -25.86
C ASP A 236 15.91 -12.47 -24.68
N LEU A 237 14.73 -12.79 -24.13
CA LEU A 237 14.17 -12.06 -22.99
C LEU A 237 15.09 -12.22 -21.78
N VAL A 238 15.84 -11.16 -21.50
CA VAL A 238 16.81 -11.10 -20.39
C VAL A 238 16.16 -10.59 -19.10
N ARG A 239 15.02 -9.89 -19.18
CA ARG A 239 14.34 -9.29 -18.02
C ARG A 239 12.82 -9.30 -18.19
N TYR A 240 12.08 -9.48 -17.10
CA TYR A 240 10.63 -9.31 -17.04
C TYR A 240 10.20 -8.63 -15.74
N THR A 241 8.95 -8.16 -15.69
CA THR A 241 8.35 -7.62 -14.45
C THR A 241 7.54 -8.71 -13.74
N PRO A 242 7.87 -9.07 -12.48
CA PRO A 242 7.12 -10.08 -11.74
C PRO A 242 5.68 -9.62 -11.43
N VAL A 243 4.81 -10.59 -11.19
CA VAL A 243 3.40 -10.34 -10.88
C VAL A 243 3.28 -9.54 -9.59
N SER A 244 2.71 -8.34 -9.70
CA SER A 244 2.37 -7.48 -8.56
C SER A 244 0.86 -7.46 -8.35
N ASN A 245 0.34 -8.28 -7.45
CA ASN A 245 -1.05 -8.17 -7.02
C ASN A 245 -1.14 -7.26 -5.79
N ALA A 246 -1.56 -6.01 -5.99
CA ALA A 246 -1.68 -5.01 -4.93
C ALA A 246 -2.97 -5.12 -4.08
N ASN A 247 -3.91 -5.98 -4.46
CA ASN A 247 -5.17 -6.11 -3.72
C ASN A 247 -5.03 -7.19 -2.64
N SER A 248 -4.96 -6.78 -1.38
CA SER A 248 -5.19 -7.64 -0.22
C SER A 248 -6.71 -7.85 -0.07
N TYR A 249 -7.21 -9.03 -0.42
CA TYR A 249 -8.57 -9.46 -0.11
C TYR A 249 -8.53 -10.89 0.43
N ASN A 250 -9.58 -11.29 1.15
CA ASN A 250 -9.67 -12.64 1.66
C ASN A 250 -9.73 -13.63 0.48
N LYS A 251 -8.67 -14.43 0.32
CA LYS A 251 -8.58 -15.46 -0.72
C LYS A 251 -9.41 -16.70 -0.36
N THR A 252 -9.87 -16.81 0.89
CA THR A 252 -10.72 -17.88 1.40
C THR A 252 -12.18 -17.45 1.34
N ILE A 253 -12.99 -18.15 0.54
CA ILE A 253 -14.44 -17.95 0.41
C ILE A 253 -15.17 -19.28 0.61
N SER A 254 -16.43 -19.22 1.00
CA SER A 254 -17.32 -20.36 1.24
C SER A 254 -17.55 -21.19 -0.03
N GLU A 255 -17.94 -22.45 0.15
CA GLU A 255 -18.31 -23.31 -0.99
C GLU A 255 -19.49 -22.75 -1.77
N GLU A 256 -20.46 -22.13 -1.09
CA GLU A 256 -21.59 -21.43 -1.73
C GLU A 256 -21.09 -20.31 -2.67
N ALA A 257 -20.19 -19.45 -2.19
CA ALA A 257 -19.59 -18.40 -3.00
C ALA A 257 -18.77 -18.94 -4.18
N LYS A 258 -18.04 -20.06 -3.98
CA LYS A 258 -17.32 -20.73 -5.07
C LYS A 258 -18.26 -21.26 -6.15
N LEU A 259 -19.40 -21.84 -5.77
CA LEU A 259 -20.42 -22.31 -6.72
C LEU A 259 -20.98 -21.15 -7.56
N VAL A 260 -21.25 -20.00 -6.93
CA VAL A 260 -21.69 -18.79 -7.66
C VAL A 260 -20.62 -18.31 -8.64
N LEU A 261 -19.34 -18.26 -8.24
CA LEU A 261 -18.27 -17.90 -9.17
C LEU A 261 -18.14 -18.89 -10.32
N ALA A 262 -18.29 -20.18 -10.04
CA ALA A 262 -18.20 -21.22 -11.04
C ALA A 262 -19.36 -21.14 -12.04
N GLU A 263 -20.59 -20.90 -11.55
CA GLU A 263 -21.76 -20.64 -12.38
C GLU A 263 -21.53 -19.43 -13.31
N MET A 264 -20.98 -18.34 -12.77
CA MET A 264 -20.67 -17.13 -13.56
C MET A 264 -19.57 -17.34 -14.61
N ASN A 265 -18.72 -18.35 -14.46
CA ASN A 265 -17.52 -18.54 -15.30
C ASN A 265 -17.42 -19.96 -15.85
N ASP A 266 -18.55 -20.61 -16.12
CA ASP A 266 -18.64 -22.00 -16.54
C ASP A 266 -17.80 -22.31 -17.79
N LEU A 267 -17.93 -21.50 -18.85
CA LEU A 267 -17.15 -21.66 -20.08
C LEU A 267 -15.69 -21.23 -19.89
N ASP A 268 -15.43 -20.19 -19.10
CA ASP A 268 -14.08 -19.75 -18.78
C ASP A 268 -13.31 -20.82 -18.00
N ILE A 269 -13.97 -21.59 -17.14
CA ILE A 269 -13.38 -22.75 -16.43
C ILE A 269 -12.96 -23.82 -17.43
N GLU A 270 -13.84 -24.15 -18.39
CA GLU A 270 -13.52 -25.15 -19.41
C GLU A 270 -12.39 -24.67 -20.33
N LEU A 271 -12.43 -23.42 -20.77
CA LEU A 271 -11.37 -22.79 -21.54
C LEU A 271 -10.05 -22.78 -20.78
N TYR A 272 -10.06 -22.45 -19.48
CA TYR A 272 -8.83 -22.42 -18.67
C TYR A 272 -8.24 -23.82 -18.49
N LYS A 273 -9.07 -24.86 -18.30
CA LYS A 273 -8.60 -26.26 -18.29
C LYS A 273 -7.92 -26.62 -19.61
N PHE A 274 -8.56 -26.32 -20.74
CA PHE A 274 -7.97 -26.53 -22.06
C PHE A 274 -6.65 -25.76 -22.24
N ALA A 275 -6.64 -24.48 -21.88
CA ALA A 275 -5.46 -23.62 -21.94
C ALA A 275 -4.31 -24.18 -21.10
N TYR A 276 -4.58 -24.66 -19.88
CA TYR A 276 -3.57 -25.20 -19.00
C TYR A 276 -2.97 -26.52 -19.51
N GLU A 277 -3.79 -27.43 -20.03
CA GLU A 277 -3.30 -28.66 -20.66
C GLU A 277 -2.44 -28.37 -21.89
N LEU A 278 -2.89 -27.44 -22.75
CA LEU A 278 -2.13 -27.01 -23.91
C LEU A 278 -0.81 -26.33 -23.50
N PHE A 279 -0.84 -25.50 -22.45
CA PHE A 279 0.35 -24.86 -21.88
C PHE A 279 1.36 -25.89 -21.38
N LYS A 280 0.92 -26.88 -20.58
CA LYS A 280 1.79 -27.98 -20.11
C LYS A 280 2.41 -28.76 -21.26
N LYS A 281 1.63 -29.07 -22.31
CA LYS A 281 2.14 -29.74 -23.51
C LYS A 281 3.22 -28.90 -24.20
N ARG A 282 3.01 -27.59 -24.35
CA ARG A 282 3.99 -26.67 -24.93
C ARG A 282 5.27 -26.55 -24.09
N MET A 283 5.12 -26.47 -22.77
CA MET A 283 6.23 -26.48 -21.81
C MET A 283 7.03 -27.78 -21.87
N HIS A 284 6.36 -28.92 -21.98
CA HIS A 284 7.02 -30.22 -22.10
C HIS A 284 7.88 -30.29 -23.37
N ILE A 285 7.32 -29.86 -24.51
CA ILE A 285 8.05 -29.81 -25.79
C ILE A 285 9.25 -28.85 -25.72
N MET A 286 9.07 -27.64 -25.16
CA MET A 286 10.17 -26.70 -24.95
C MET A 286 11.30 -27.30 -24.09
N ARG A 287 10.94 -27.96 -22.98
CA ARG A 287 11.92 -28.55 -22.04
C ARG A 287 12.69 -29.73 -22.63
N GLN A 288 12.14 -30.39 -23.65
CA GLN A 288 12.83 -31.44 -24.41
C GLN A 288 13.77 -30.89 -25.48
N ASP A 289 13.54 -29.66 -25.95
CA ASP A 289 14.37 -29.00 -26.96
C ASP A 289 15.57 -28.27 -26.31
N THR A 290 16.40 -29.02 -25.58
CA THR A 290 17.51 -28.46 -24.78
C THR A 290 18.66 -27.89 -25.63
N SER A 291 18.74 -28.26 -26.91
CA SER A 291 19.74 -27.74 -27.85
C SER A 291 19.35 -26.38 -28.43
N ASN A 292 18.13 -25.91 -28.19
CA ASN A 292 17.65 -24.64 -28.69
C ASN A 292 18.28 -23.45 -27.94
N LYS A 293 18.97 -22.58 -28.66
CA LYS A 293 19.62 -21.37 -28.10
C LYS A 293 18.65 -20.39 -27.42
N HIS A 294 17.34 -20.47 -27.72
CA HIS A 294 16.30 -19.62 -27.14
C HIS A 294 15.59 -20.28 -25.94
N TYR A 295 15.87 -21.55 -25.67
CA TYR A 295 15.45 -22.17 -24.43
C TYR A 295 16.35 -21.67 -23.30
N ASN A 296 15.77 -20.95 -22.34
CA ASN A 296 16.46 -20.48 -21.15
C ASN A 296 15.91 -21.22 -19.91
N PRO A 297 16.60 -22.27 -19.43
CA PRO A 297 16.16 -23.04 -18.27
C PRO A 297 16.40 -22.33 -16.93
N THR A 298 17.25 -21.30 -16.90
CA THR A 298 17.68 -20.62 -15.68
C THR A 298 16.68 -19.58 -15.18
N ASN A 299 16.46 -19.58 -13.86
CA ASN A 299 15.72 -18.56 -13.13
C ASN A 299 16.39 -17.20 -13.33
N PHE A 300 15.61 -16.23 -13.79
CA PHE A 300 16.05 -14.88 -14.06
C PHE A 300 16.77 -14.28 -12.84
N GLU A 301 18.05 -13.96 -12.97
CA GLU A 301 18.82 -13.35 -11.89
C GLU A 301 18.44 -11.88 -11.72
N CYS A 302 17.99 -11.54 -10.50
CA CYS A 302 17.76 -10.16 -10.12
C CYS A 302 19.10 -9.44 -10.02
N ALA A 303 19.34 -8.50 -10.94
CA ALA A 303 20.42 -7.56 -10.80
C ALA A 303 20.29 -6.90 -9.41
N LYS A 304 21.35 -7.01 -8.60
CA LYS A 304 21.46 -6.71 -7.16
C LYS A 304 21.02 -5.31 -6.68
N ARG A 305 20.35 -4.49 -7.50
CA ARG A 305 19.82 -3.15 -7.17
C ARG A 305 18.40 -2.86 -7.66
N VAL A 306 17.66 -3.83 -8.13
CA VAL A 306 16.22 -3.67 -8.40
C VAL A 306 15.52 -4.95 -7.96
N GLN A 307 14.70 -4.83 -6.92
CA GLN A 307 13.82 -5.87 -6.40
C GLN A 307 13.17 -6.67 -7.55
N CYS A 308 13.47 -7.96 -7.68
CA CYS A 308 12.41 -8.88 -8.10
C CYS A 308 11.77 -9.43 -6.84
N TRP A 309 10.48 -9.69 -6.98
CA TRP A 309 9.62 -10.15 -5.92
C TRP A 309 10.04 -11.55 -5.53
N ASP A 310 10.49 -11.70 -4.28
CA ASP A 310 10.77 -12.99 -3.70
C ASP A 310 9.46 -13.75 -3.49
N LYS A 311 9.38 -14.96 -4.05
CA LYS A 311 8.19 -15.83 -4.06
C LYS A 311 8.28 -16.95 -3.02
N GLU A 312 9.23 -16.93 -2.09
CA GLU A 312 9.42 -18.05 -1.17
C GLU A 312 8.39 -18.15 -0.02
N THR A 313 7.41 -17.25 0.11
CA THR A 313 6.36 -17.38 1.14
C THR A 313 4.92 -17.15 0.68
N GLU A 314 4.63 -17.12 -0.62
CA GLU A 314 3.25 -17.33 -1.08
C GLU A 314 3.13 -18.75 -1.63
N SER A 315 2.93 -19.72 -0.74
CA SER A 315 2.27 -20.95 -1.13
C SER A 315 0.96 -20.56 -1.82
N LEU A 316 0.89 -20.72 -3.14
CA LEU A 316 -0.36 -20.83 -3.87
C LEU A 316 -1.04 -22.11 -3.37
N SER A 317 -1.63 -22.07 -2.17
CA SER A 317 -2.45 -23.14 -1.65
C SER A 317 -3.85 -23.05 -2.26
N TRP A 318 -3.94 -23.20 -3.58
CA TRP A 318 -5.09 -23.84 -4.18
C TRP A 318 -4.64 -25.25 -4.52
N ASN A 319 -4.94 -26.16 -3.61
CA ASN A 319 -4.77 -27.58 -3.88
C ASN A 319 -5.76 -27.91 -5.01
N HIS A 320 -5.27 -28.10 -6.24
CA HIS A 320 -6.08 -28.42 -7.44
C HIS A 320 -6.84 -29.77 -7.33
N ARG A 321 -6.85 -30.40 -6.15
CA ARG A 321 -7.48 -31.68 -5.86
C ARG A 321 -8.92 -31.59 -5.35
N CYS A 322 -9.51 -30.41 -5.25
CA CYS A 322 -10.93 -30.25 -4.89
C CYS A 322 -11.71 -29.60 -6.04
N MET A 323 -11.84 -30.29 -7.16
CA MET A 323 -13.03 -30.14 -7.99
C MET A 323 -14.06 -31.15 -7.49
N PRO A 324 -15.28 -30.73 -7.10
CA PRO A 324 -16.34 -31.68 -6.77
C PRO A 324 -16.63 -32.59 -7.98
N SER A 325 -16.64 -33.90 -7.75
CA SER A 325 -16.99 -34.95 -8.73
C SER A 325 -18.45 -34.94 -9.19
N ALA A 326 -19.08 -33.77 -9.28
CA ALA A 326 -20.45 -33.63 -9.74
C ALA A 326 -20.50 -33.28 -11.23
N MET A 327 -19.89 -34.10 -12.08
CA MET A 327 -20.16 -34.21 -13.52
C MET A 327 -19.33 -35.37 -14.07
N ILE A 328 -19.84 -36.60 -13.97
CA ILE A 328 -19.71 -37.74 -14.90
C ILE A 328 -20.61 -38.84 -14.32
N THR A 329 -21.86 -38.85 -14.72
CA THR A 329 -22.68 -40.07 -14.84
C THR A 329 -22.49 -40.50 -16.30
N SER A 330 -22.08 -41.69 -16.76
CA SER A 330 -22.06 -43.10 -16.32
C SER A 330 -21.30 -43.88 -17.44
N PRO A 331 -21.23 -45.23 -17.49
CA PRO A 331 -20.44 -46.17 -16.68
C PRO A 331 -19.40 -46.98 -17.51
N ARG A 332 -18.52 -47.70 -16.79
CA ARG A 332 -17.61 -48.80 -17.23
C ARG A 332 -16.23 -48.40 -17.77
N LEU A 333 -15.22 -48.48 -16.90
CA LEU A 333 -14.23 -49.58 -16.86
C LEU A 333 -13.21 -49.27 -15.74
N ASN A 334 -13.10 -50.18 -14.79
CA ASN A 334 -11.99 -50.30 -13.82
C ASN A 334 -10.81 -51.00 -14.55
N PRO A 335 -9.51 -50.84 -14.20
CA PRO A 335 -8.99 -50.99 -12.83
C PRO A 335 -7.90 -49.99 -12.37
N ASN A 336 -8.03 -49.51 -11.13
CA ASN A 336 -7.06 -49.43 -9.99
C ASN A 336 -5.52 -49.48 -10.21
N PRO A 337 -4.66 -48.92 -9.31
CA PRO A 337 -4.95 -48.58 -7.89
C PRO A 337 -4.27 -47.32 -7.26
N ARG A 338 -4.76 -47.00 -6.05
CA ARG A 338 -4.15 -46.27 -4.90
C ARG A 338 -4.57 -44.82 -4.65
N ASP A 339 -5.79 -44.73 -4.11
CA ASP A 339 -6.14 -43.79 -3.05
C ASP A 339 -5.44 -44.17 -1.74
N ASP A 340 -5.05 -43.15 -0.98
CA ASP A 340 -5.22 -43.12 0.47
C ASP A 340 -5.36 -41.65 0.90
N CYS A 341 -6.63 -41.23 0.99
CA CYS A 341 -7.09 -40.10 1.79
C CYS A 341 -8.06 -40.69 2.81
N LEU A 342 -7.62 -41.03 4.03
CA LEU A 342 -8.53 -41.17 5.17
C LEU A 342 -7.87 -40.76 6.49
N SER A 343 -8.76 -40.28 7.35
CA SER A 343 -8.61 -39.66 8.66
C SER A 343 -8.16 -40.61 9.76
N ASP A 344 -7.67 -40.08 10.88
CA ASP A 344 -8.42 -40.08 12.14
C ASP A 344 -7.67 -39.37 13.28
N GLY A 345 -8.45 -38.72 14.13
CA GLY A 345 -7.97 -38.06 15.34
C GLY A 345 -7.80 -39.01 16.52
N GLN A 346 -7.16 -38.49 17.58
CA GLN A 346 -7.28 -39.06 18.91
C GLN A 346 -7.58 -37.96 19.94
N ARG A 347 -8.63 -38.23 20.71
CA ARG A 347 -9.08 -37.53 21.91
C ARG A 347 -8.11 -37.77 23.07
N ALA A 348 -8.01 -36.79 23.97
CA ALA A 348 -7.87 -37.05 25.41
C ALA A 348 -8.80 -36.11 26.19
N ASN A 349 -9.74 -36.72 26.93
CA ASN A 349 -10.68 -36.12 27.86
C ASN A 349 -9.99 -35.62 29.13
N VAL A 350 -10.47 -34.51 29.74
CA VAL A 350 -10.76 -34.43 31.19
C VAL A 350 -11.93 -33.45 31.45
N ILE A 351 -13.11 -34.03 31.70
CA ILE A 351 -14.10 -33.78 32.78
C ILE A 351 -14.55 -32.33 33.12
N MET A 352 -15.85 -32.11 32.86
CA MET A 352 -16.90 -31.39 33.62
C MET A 352 -16.51 -30.67 34.93
N ASN A 353 -16.97 -29.42 35.09
CA ASN A 353 -17.91 -29.08 36.17
C ASN A 353 -18.58 -27.70 35.98
N LEU A 354 -19.91 -27.75 35.97
CA LEU A 354 -20.82 -26.64 36.23
C LEU A 354 -20.84 -26.35 37.74
N ILE A 355 -20.68 -25.09 38.16
CA ILE A 355 -21.34 -24.52 39.34
C ILE A 355 -21.69 -23.04 39.08
N PRO A 356 -22.97 -22.64 39.20
CA PRO A 356 -23.41 -21.25 39.27
C PRO A 356 -23.82 -20.85 40.71
N VAL A 357 -23.30 -19.74 41.25
CA VAL A 357 -23.80 -19.11 42.51
C VAL A 357 -23.52 -17.59 42.41
N GLN A 358 -24.49 -16.73 42.11
CA GLN A 358 -25.41 -15.99 43.00
C GLN A 358 -24.77 -15.11 44.09
N GLU A 359 -24.85 -13.79 43.85
CA GLU A 359 -25.45 -12.76 44.72
C GLU A 359 -25.14 -12.74 46.25
N ARG A 360 -24.44 -11.70 46.75
CA ARG A 360 -24.97 -10.61 47.63
C ARG A 360 -23.99 -9.99 48.65
N LYS A 361 -24.09 -8.64 48.71
CA LYS A 361 -24.16 -7.73 49.88
C LYS A 361 -22.90 -7.35 50.68
N GLY A 362 -22.75 -6.03 50.87
CA GLY A 362 -22.10 -5.39 52.04
C GLY A 362 -21.37 -4.09 51.68
N ARG A 363 -22.07 -2.96 51.50
CA ARG A 363 -22.17 -1.83 52.45
C ARG A 363 -20.84 -1.16 52.83
N VAL A 364 -20.70 0.11 52.42
CA VAL A 364 -20.10 1.17 53.25
C VAL A 364 -21.16 2.29 53.41
N LEU A 365 -21.76 2.37 54.60
CA LEU A 365 -22.41 3.56 55.19
C LEU A 365 -21.33 4.39 55.91
N CYS A 366 -21.41 5.67 56.26
CA CYS A 366 -22.19 6.89 55.94
C CYS A 366 -21.56 8.01 56.81
N ALA A 367 -21.63 9.28 56.40
CA ALA A 367 -21.86 10.42 57.31
C ALA A 367 -22.31 11.68 56.50
N PRO A 368 -23.09 12.60 57.10
CA PRO A 368 -24.13 13.37 56.41
C PRO A 368 -23.79 14.86 56.22
N ILE A 369 -24.29 15.45 55.13
CA ILE A 369 -24.65 16.88 55.10
C ILE A 369 -26.05 16.97 54.50
N ASP A 370 -26.96 17.42 55.34
CA ASP A 370 -28.38 17.60 55.04
C ASP A 370 -28.63 18.62 53.92
N GLY A 371 -29.67 18.35 53.14
CA GLY A 371 -30.38 19.37 52.38
C GLY A 371 -29.87 19.61 50.97
N CYS A 372 -30.36 18.83 50.00
CA CYS A 372 -30.53 19.37 48.66
C CYS A 372 -31.78 18.82 47.99
N HIS A 373 -32.77 19.72 47.86
CA HIS A 373 -33.94 19.54 47.03
C HIS A 373 -33.57 19.02 45.64
N ARG A 374 -34.34 18.04 45.16
CA ARG A 374 -34.43 17.66 43.74
C ARG A 374 -34.64 18.91 42.88
N LYS A 375 -33.59 19.41 42.25
CA LYS A 375 -33.69 20.05 40.94
C LYS A 375 -33.21 19.04 39.91
N SER A 376 -34.05 18.81 38.92
CA SER A 376 -33.76 17.97 37.76
C SER A 376 -32.41 18.40 37.16
N LEU A 377 -31.48 17.44 37.05
CA LEU A 377 -30.30 17.63 36.23
C LEU A 377 -30.77 17.79 34.78
N HIS A 378 -30.55 18.99 34.27
CA HIS A 378 -30.91 19.45 32.94
C HIS A 378 -30.48 18.46 31.85
N GLN A 379 -31.39 18.24 30.90
CA GLN A 379 -31.07 17.72 29.57
C GLN A 379 -29.88 18.51 29.02
N VAL A 380 -28.77 17.81 28.76
CA VAL A 380 -27.63 18.38 28.03
C VAL A 380 -28.17 18.83 26.67
N ASP A 381 -28.08 20.14 26.38
CA ASP A 381 -28.45 20.67 25.07
C ASP A 381 -27.55 20.05 24.00
N GLN A 382 -28.07 19.01 23.35
CA GLN A 382 -27.36 18.29 22.30
C GLN A 382 -26.98 19.19 21.14
N LYS A 383 -27.70 20.30 20.90
CA LYS A 383 -27.34 21.28 19.87
C LYS A 383 -26.13 22.12 20.32
N ALA A 384 -26.03 22.50 21.59
CA ALA A 384 -24.85 23.16 22.15
C ALA A 384 -23.62 22.25 22.10
N VAL A 385 -23.76 20.96 22.46
CA VAL A 385 -22.69 19.95 22.37
C VAL A 385 -22.23 19.76 20.92
N GLN A 386 -23.15 19.64 19.96
CA GLN A 386 -22.81 19.54 18.54
C GLN A 386 -22.13 20.82 18.01
N ARG A 387 -22.52 22.00 18.49
CA ARG A 387 -21.92 23.29 18.10
C ARG A 387 -20.52 23.49 18.68
N ILE A 388 -20.25 22.95 19.87
CA ILE A 388 -18.92 22.88 20.50
C ILE A 388 -18.04 21.86 19.75
N ALA A 389 -18.55 20.68 19.44
CA ALA A 389 -17.84 19.64 18.69
C ALA A 389 -17.42 20.12 17.29
N LYS A 390 -18.29 20.83 16.56
CA LYS A 390 -18.01 21.38 15.21
C LYS A 390 -16.94 22.48 15.19
N ASN A 391 -16.61 23.07 16.34
CA ASN A 391 -15.62 24.14 16.48
C ASN A 391 -14.34 23.72 17.22
N ARG A 392 -14.21 22.46 17.63
CA ARG A 392 -13.04 21.92 18.31
C ARG A 392 -11.96 21.54 17.29
N CYS A 393 -10.69 21.71 17.63
CA CYS A 393 -9.62 21.13 16.81
C CYS A 393 -9.62 19.62 17.01
N LEU A 394 -9.53 18.87 15.90
CA LEU A 394 -9.56 17.41 15.96
C LEU A 394 -8.26 16.85 16.57
N LEU A 395 -7.13 17.49 16.31
CA LEU A 395 -5.81 17.04 16.76
C LEU A 395 -5.68 17.03 18.29
N ASN A 396 -5.47 15.85 18.88
CA ASN A 396 -5.16 15.71 20.31
C ASN A 396 -3.65 15.60 20.55
N PHE A 397 -2.93 14.86 19.70
CA PHE A 397 -1.48 14.76 19.76
C PHE A 397 -0.79 14.88 18.40
N LEU A 398 0.43 15.42 18.40
CA LEU A 398 1.27 15.57 17.21
C LEU A 398 2.67 15.05 17.50
N ILE A 399 3.13 14.07 16.73
CA ILE A 399 4.54 13.68 16.73
C ILE A 399 5.31 14.64 15.82
N LEU A 400 6.12 15.50 16.43
CA LEU A 400 6.80 16.62 15.80
C LEU A 400 8.05 16.23 15.01
N GLY A 401 8.63 15.07 15.30
CA GLY A 401 9.95 14.70 14.83
C GLY A 401 10.72 13.92 15.89
N ALA A 402 12.02 13.74 15.75
CA ALA A 402 12.80 14.12 14.58
C ALA A 402 12.64 13.11 13.44
N ARG A 403 12.70 13.58 12.19
CA ARG A 403 12.81 12.68 11.02
C ARG A 403 14.00 11.75 11.22
N LYS A 404 13.77 10.43 11.04
CA LYS A 404 14.74 9.34 11.32
C LYS A 404 14.96 9.00 12.81
N GLY A 405 14.15 9.55 13.71
CA GLY A 405 14.13 9.22 15.14
C GLY A 405 13.18 8.07 15.54
N GLY A 406 12.55 7.37 14.59
CA GLY A 406 11.59 6.30 14.89
C GLY A 406 10.12 6.73 15.01
N THR A 407 9.80 7.92 14.51
CA THR A 407 8.46 8.54 14.59
C THR A 407 7.35 7.68 13.99
N SER A 408 7.59 7.05 12.84
CA SER A 408 6.60 6.17 12.21
C SER A 408 6.29 4.94 13.07
N SER A 409 7.30 4.34 13.69
CA SER A 409 7.13 3.17 14.56
C SER A 409 6.36 3.55 15.82
N LEU A 410 6.74 4.64 16.50
CA LEU A 410 6.00 5.13 17.68
C LEU A 410 4.54 5.45 17.31
N TYR A 411 4.31 6.12 16.18
CA TYR A 411 2.96 6.46 15.73
C TYR A 411 2.10 5.21 15.47
N GLN A 412 2.67 4.19 14.84
CA GLN A 412 1.98 2.92 14.61
C GLN A 412 1.68 2.18 15.90
N HIS A 413 2.62 2.17 16.86
CA HIS A 413 2.41 1.58 18.20
C HIS A 413 1.30 2.30 18.97
N LEU A 414 1.30 3.64 18.98
CA LEU A 414 0.23 4.43 19.61
C LEU A 414 -1.13 4.15 18.99
N SER A 415 -1.17 3.93 17.68
CA SER A 415 -2.41 3.66 16.94
C SER A 415 -2.99 2.26 17.17
N GLN A 416 -2.28 1.37 17.87
CA GLN A 416 -2.82 0.08 18.32
C GLN A 416 -3.71 0.19 19.56
N HIS A 417 -3.77 1.36 20.20
CA HIS A 417 -4.67 1.55 21.33
C HIS A 417 -6.10 1.79 20.85
N PRO A 418 -7.13 1.12 21.40
CA PRO A 418 -8.50 1.15 20.88
C PRO A 418 -9.13 2.55 20.88
N GLN A 419 -8.67 3.44 21.76
CA GLN A 419 -9.12 4.84 21.83
C GLN A 419 -8.35 5.80 20.90
N VAL A 420 -7.28 5.34 20.23
CA VAL A 420 -6.50 6.16 19.30
C VAL A 420 -7.02 5.96 17.89
N ARG A 421 -7.29 7.05 17.19
CA ARG A 421 -7.58 7.05 15.75
C ARG A 421 -6.53 7.88 15.02
N GLY A 422 -5.64 7.20 14.31
CA GLY A 422 -4.58 7.82 13.52
C GLY A 422 -4.97 7.96 12.04
N VAL A 423 -4.39 8.96 11.38
CA VAL A 423 -4.44 9.13 9.92
C VAL A 423 -3.30 8.40 9.21
N ARG A 424 -3.53 7.90 7.99
CA ARG A 424 -2.51 7.35 7.07
C ARG A 424 -1.69 6.18 7.65
N LEU A 425 -2.32 5.27 8.39
CA LEU A 425 -1.63 4.19 9.11
C LEU A 425 -0.90 3.18 8.19
N SER A 426 -1.37 3.03 6.95
CA SER A 426 -0.88 2.08 5.95
C SER A 426 0.03 2.68 4.85
N GLN A 427 0.49 3.94 4.99
CA GLN A 427 1.22 4.67 3.93
C GLN A 427 2.77 4.53 3.98
N GLY A 428 3.29 3.55 4.72
CA GLY A 428 4.73 3.25 4.80
C GLY A 428 5.60 4.44 5.24
N ALA A 429 6.43 4.97 4.34
CA ALA A 429 7.33 6.09 4.65
C ALA A 429 6.60 7.43 4.92
N GLN A 430 5.30 7.51 4.63
CA GLN A 430 4.45 8.67 4.89
C GLN A 430 3.43 8.40 6.01
N THR A 431 3.60 7.33 6.77
CA THR A 431 2.69 6.97 7.86
C THR A 431 2.53 8.13 8.84
N GLY A 432 1.28 8.57 9.01
CA GLY A 432 0.91 9.68 9.89
C GLY A 432 1.17 11.09 9.37
N GLU A 433 1.80 11.27 8.21
CA GLU A 433 2.19 12.59 7.71
C GLU A 433 1.06 13.26 6.91
N LEU A 434 0.48 14.37 7.40
CA LEU A 434 -0.50 15.16 6.62
C LEU A 434 0.15 16.23 5.74
N PHE A 435 1.39 16.62 6.06
CA PHE A 435 2.11 17.72 5.41
C PHE A 435 1.36 19.07 5.42
N PHE A 436 0.38 19.26 6.32
CA PHE A 436 -0.42 20.48 6.38
C PHE A 436 0.43 21.73 6.64
N PHE A 437 1.36 21.61 7.60
CA PHE A 437 2.27 22.70 7.98
C PHE A 437 3.44 22.90 7.00
N ARG A 438 3.49 22.12 5.91
CA ARG A 438 4.58 22.12 4.92
C ARG A 438 4.28 23.05 3.74
N GLY A 439 5.33 23.68 3.20
CA GLY A 439 5.30 24.45 1.96
C GLY A 439 4.97 25.95 2.11
N LYS A 440 5.62 26.78 1.28
CA LYS A 440 5.53 28.25 1.35
C LYS A 440 4.11 28.79 1.26
N LYS A 441 3.26 28.25 0.38
CA LYS A 441 1.87 28.71 0.23
C LYS A 441 1.04 28.50 1.50
N ASN A 442 1.16 27.34 2.14
CA ASN A 442 0.48 27.04 3.40
C ASN A 442 1.03 27.88 4.54
N GLN A 443 2.36 28.07 4.62
CA GLN A 443 2.96 28.95 5.60
C GLN A 443 2.48 30.40 5.46
N THR A 444 2.40 30.93 4.24
CA THR A 444 1.83 32.27 3.98
C THR A 444 0.36 32.35 4.40
N PHE A 445 -0.45 31.33 4.07
CA PHE A 445 -1.83 31.23 4.54
C PHE A 445 -1.91 31.26 6.08
N MET A 446 -1.10 30.46 6.79
CA MET A 446 -1.10 30.38 8.25
C MET A 446 -0.64 31.68 8.93
N ARG A 447 0.29 32.42 8.32
CA ARG A 447 0.73 33.73 8.83
C ARG A 447 -0.35 34.80 8.69
N MET A 448 -1.13 34.77 7.62
CA MET A 448 -2.12 35.81 7.30
C MET A 448 -3.51 35.55 7.91
N LYS A 449 -3.87 34.30 8.17
CA LYS A 449 -5.24 33.95 8.59
C LYS A 449 -5.35 33.75 10.10
N SER A 450 -6.54 34.05 10.65
CA SER A 450 -6.83 33.82 12.07
C SER A 450 -6.91 32.32 12.40
N GLY A 451 -6.75 31.98 13.68
CA GLY A 451 -6.79 30.59 14.15
C GLY A 451 -8.05 29.82 13.76
N LYS A 452 -9.20 30.50 13.65
CA LYS A 452 -10.47 29.90 13.21
C LYS A 452 -10.39 29.34 11.79
N PHE A 453 -9.78 30.08 10.86
CA PHE A 453 -9.64 29.64 9.47
C PHE A 453 -8.60 28.53 9.34
N ILE A 454 -7.50 28.62 10.08
CA ILE A 454 -6.47 27.57 10.12
C ILE A 454 -7.08 26.27 10.65
N ARG A 455 -7.82 26.33 11.77
CA ARG A 455 -8.51 25.18 12.34
C ARG A 455 -9.49 24.54 11.36
N LYS A 456 -10.30 25.35 10.66
CA LYS A 456 -11.25 24.81 9.68
C LYS A 456 -10.51 24.05 8.58
N ALA A 457 -9.52 24.68 7.94
CA ALA A 457 -8.75 24.06 6.88
C ALA A 457 -8.01 22.79 7.37
N TYR A 458 -7.46 22.81 8.57
CA TYR A 458 -6.80 21.66 9.17
C TYR A 458 -7.78 20.52 9.43
N ASN A 459 -8.91 20.79 10.10
CA ASN A 459 -9.92 19.79 10.40
C ASN A 459 -10.51 19.18 9.12
N ASP A 460 -10.71 19.97 8.07
CA ASP A 460 -11.23 19.46 6.79
C ASP A 460 -10.26 18.41 6.18
N VAL A 461 -8.96 18.69 6.19
CA VAL A 461 -7.91 17.75 5.73
C VAL A 461 -7.83 16.54 6.66
N PHE A 462 -7.77 16.77 7.97
CA PHE A 462 -7.64 15.72 8.98
C PHE A 462 -8.82 14.75 8.93
N GLN A 463 -10.06 15.27 8.86
CA GLN A 463 -11.26 14.45 8.79
C GLN A 463 -11.32 13.65 7.49
N SER A 464 -10.90 14.23 6.35
CA SER A 464 -10.82 13.51 5.08
C SER A 464 -9.90 12.30 5.19
N GLU A 465 -8.73 12.47 5.80
CA GLU A 465 -7.72 11.42 5.94
C GLU A 465 -8.11 10.38 6.99
N LEU A 466 -8.78 10.81 8.06
CA LEU A 466 -9.33 9.93 9.08
C LEU A 466 -10.43 9.04 8.49
N ASN A 467 -11.35 9.61 7.70
CA ASN A 467 -12.39 8.86 7.02
C ASN A 467 -11.79 7.83 6.05
N LEU A 468 -10.72 8.20 5.31
CA LEU A 468 -9.99 7.27 4.45
C LEU A 468 -9.30 6.15 5.22
N SER A 469 -8.85 6.42 6.45
CA SER A 469 -8.16 5.44 7.31
C SER A 469 -9.14 4.50 8.04
N MET A 470 -10.42 4.87 8.15
CA MET A 470 -11.48 4.08 8.80
C MET A 470 -12.21 3.12 7.85
N LEU A 471 -11.91 3.14 6.55
CA LEU A 471 -12.52 2.26 5.53
C LEU A 471 -11.85 0.87 5.46
N ASP A 472 -10.90 0.56 6.36
CA ASP A 472 -10.08 -0.66 6.36
C ASP A 472 -10.37 -1.58 7.58
N ASP A 473 -11.15 -1.13 8.56
CA ASP A 473 -11.47 -1.88 9.79
C ASP A 473 -12.87 -2.52 9.70
N SER A 474 -12.92 -3.85 9.62
CA SER A 474 -14.12 -4.69 9.46
C SER A 474 -15.06 -4.78 10.68
N GLU A 475 -15.30 -3.67 11.40
CA GLU A 475 -16.32 -3.61 12.46
C GLU A 475 -17.52 -2.72 12.09
N PRO A 476 -18.75 -3.27 12.06
CA PRO A 476 -19.96 -2.50 11.82
C PRO A 476 -20.37 -1.74 13.09
N SER A 477 -19.62 -0.70 13.43
CA SER A 477 -20.11 0.36 14.31
C SER A 477 -20.48 1.55 13.44
N LYS A 478 -21.78 1.67 13.11
CA LYS A 478 -22.42 2.91 12.62
C LYS A 478 -22.37 4.05 13.66
N SER A 479 -21.41 4.08 14.57
CA SER A 479 -21.14 5.29 15.34
C SER A 479 -20.40 6.25 14.42
N LYS A 480 -21.04 7.37 14.08
CA LYS A 480 -20.32 8.51 13.50
C LYS A 480 -19.10 8.75 14.39
N PHE A 481 -17.92 8.87 13.77
CA PHE A 481 -16.70 9.25 14.49
C PHE A 481 -17.02 10.42 15.42
N ASP A 482 -17.05 10.13 16.72
CA ASP A 482 -17.28 11.13 17.74
C ASP A 482 -15.90 11.59 18.24
N PRO A 483 -15.45 12.80 17.84
CA PRO A 483 -14.16 13.34 18.30
C PRO A 483 -14.14 13.63 19.80
N THR A 484 -15.25 13.47 20.51
CA THR A 484 -15.30 13.57 21.98
C THR A 484 -14.98 12.24 22.68
N LEU A 485 -15.09 11.10 21.98
CA LEU A 485 -14.86 9.76 22.53
C LEU A 485 -13.50 9.15 22.16
N HIS A 486 -12.78 9.76 21.22
CA HIS A 486 -11.50 9.25 20.71
C HIS A 486 -10.38 10.29 20.85
N ILE A 487 -9.15 9.79 20.95
CA ILE A 487 -7.94 10.57 20.82
C ILE A 487 -7.44 10.45 19.39
N THR A 488 -7.24 11.57 18.71
CA THR A 488 -6.66 11.56 17.37
C THR A 488 -5.28 12.19 17.34
N GLY A 489 -4.46 11.72 16.40
CA GLY A 489 -3.15 12.29 16.20
C GLY A 489 -2.63 12.16 14.78
N GLU A 490 -1.52 12.85 14.54
CA GLU A 490 -0.72 12.72 13.32
C GLU A 490 0.77 12.65 13.69
N SER A 491 1.58 12.18 12.74
CA SER A 491 3.05 12.21 12.81
C SER A 491 3.58 12.98 11.62
N SER A 492 3.67 14.31 11.76
CA SER A 492 4.13 15.22 10.70
C SER A 492 5.51 15.81 11.05
N VAL A 493 6.59 15.07 10.79
CA VAL A 493 7.94 15.36 11.33
C VAL A 493 8.61 16.61 10.77
N ASP A 494 8.15 17.10 9.61
CA ASP A 494 8.61 18.37 9.04
C ASP A 494 8.08 19.59 9.84
N SER A 495 7.09 19.37 10.72
CA SER A 495 6.51 20.42 11.56
C SER A 495 7.42 20.82 12.71
N GLY A 496 8.21 19.90 13.28
CA GLY A 496 9.09 20.16 14.41
C GLY A 496 10.04 21.34 14.20
N PRO A 497 10.81 21.37 13.09
CA PRO A 497 11.70 22.49 12.78
C PRO A 497 10.99 23.79 12.39
N SER A 498 9.70 23.73 12.01
CA SER A 498 8.96 24.86 11.43
C SER A 498 8.85 26.06 12.36
N CYS A 499 9.10 27.24 11.82
CA CYS A 499 8.87 28.50 12.52
C CYS A 499 7.41 28.94 12.60
N VAL A 500 6.56 28.46 11.69
CA VAL A 500 5.17 28.92 11.59
C VAL A 500 4.23 27.97 12.33
N ALA A 501 4.56 26.68 12.38
CA ALA A 501 3.69 25.66 12.95
C ALA A 501 3.34 25.90 14.44
N PRO A 502 4.27 26.29 15.34
CA PRO A 502 3.95 26.48 16.76
C PRO A 502 2.83 27.49 17.00
N ASP A 503 2.97 28.70 16.42
CA ASP A 503 1.98 29.75 16.53
C ASP A 503 0.66 29.38 15.83
N ALA A 504 0.74 28.84 14.60
CA ALA A 504 -0.43 28.45 13.83
C ALA A 504 -1.26 27.37 14.56
N LEU A 505 -0.60 26.35 15.10
CA LEU A 505 -1.25 25.29 15.86
C LEU A 505 -1.83 25.83 17.16
N ARG A 506 -1.10 26.66 17.90
CA ARG A 506 -1.58 27.29 19.14
C ARG A 506 -2.84 28.12 18.92
N ARG A 507 -2.89 28.90 17.83
CA ARG A 507 -4.07 29.71 17.44
C ARG A 507 -5.23 28.84 16.96
N ALA A 508 -4.96 27.75 16.25
CA ALA A 508 -5.98 26.86 15.70
C ALA A 508 -6.61 25.97 16.79
N CYS A 509 -5.77 25.30 17.57
CA CYS A 509 -6.13 24.18 18.43
C CYS A 509 -6.02 24.48 19.93
N GLY A 510 -5.43 25.60 20.32
CA GLY A 510 -5.22 25.96 21.72
C GLY A 510 -3.95 25.33 22.31
N PRO A 511 -3.72 25.49 23.63
CA PRO A 511 -2.49 25.05 24.30
C PRO A 511 -2.50 23.57 24.66
N GLY A 512 -3.67 22.92 24.63
CA GLY A 512 -3.89 21.60 25.21
C GLY A 512 -3.44 20.43 24.33
N VAL A 513 -2.98 20.71 23.10
CA VAL A 513 -2.45 19.66 22.20
C VAL A 513 -1.19 19.06 22.80
N LYS A 514 -1.09 17.74 22.80
CA LYS A 514 0.08 16.99 23.26
C LYS A 514 1.11 16.87 22.14
N LEU A 515 2.35 17.26 22.41
CA LEU A 515 3.42 17.28 21.42
C LEU A 515 4.45 16.23 21.83
N ILE A 516 4.80 15.33 20.92
CA ILE A 516 5.79 14.26 21.17
C ILE A 516 6.98 14.47 20.22
N PHE A 517 8.20 14.38 20.74
CA PHE A 517 9.42 14.52 19.97
C PHE A 517 10.41 13.39 20.32
N LEU A 518 10.87 12.64 19.32
CA LEU A 518 11.94 11.66 19.43
C LEU A 518 13.27 12.30 19.05
N ALA A 519 14.14 12.51 20.04
CA ALA A 519 15.49 13.02 19.85
C ALA A 519 16.46 11.83 19.70
N ARG A 520 17.22 11.81 18.61
CA ARG A 520 18.24 10.80 18.31
C ARG A 520 19.61 11.48 18.28
N ASN A 521 20.71 10.76 18.46
CA ASN A 521 22.03 11.31 18.15
C ASN A 521 21.99 12.06 16.79
N PRO A 522 22.26 13.39 16.78
CA PRO A 522 21.99 14.22 15.62
C PRO A 522 22.86 13.85 14.41
N ILE A 523 24.06 13.32 14.64
CA ILE A 523 24.99 12.84 13.60
C ILE A 523 24.43 11.55 12.98
N GLU A 524 24.07 10.57 13.81
CA GLU A 524 23.50 9.30 13.35
C GLU A 524 22.17 9.50 12.60
N ARG A 525 21.37 10.47 13.04
CA ARG A 525 20.15 10.89 12.36
C ARG A 525 20.43 11.48 10.98
N MET A 526 21.46 12.33 10.84
CA MET A 526 21.85 12.91 9.54
C MET A 526 22.30 11.83 8.56
N ILE A 527 23.14 10.90 9.00
CA ILE A 527 23.59 9.75 8.18
C ILE A 527 22.40 8.90 7.76
N SER A 528 21.49 8.57 8.70
CA SER A 528 20.26 7.84 8.40
C SER A 528 19.35 8.57 7.40
N GLN A 529 19.30 9.91 7.45
CA GLN A 529 18.51 10.71 6.51
C GLN A 529 19.14 10.70 5.11
N HIS A 530 20.47 10.78 5.01
CA HIS A 530 21.19 10.63 3.74
C HIS A 530 20.89 9.28 3.10
N ARG A 531 21.13 8.17 3.82
CA ARG A 531 20.86 6.81 3.35
C ARG A 531 19.39 6.61 2.95
N MET A 532 18.44 7.20 3.68
CA MET A 532 17.03 7.16 3.30
C MET A 532 16.76 7.94 2.00
N ARG A 533 17.38 9.11 1.79
CA ARG A 533 17.26 9.87 0.54
C ARG A 533 17.83 9.09 -0.65
N GLU A 534 18.97 8.42 -0.47
CA GLU A 534 19.55 7.54 -1.48
C GLU A 534 18.60 6.40 -1.85
N ARG A 535 17.99 5.74 -0.85
CA ARG A 535 16.99 4.69 -1.08
C ARG A 535 15.74 5.16 -1.80
N LEU A 536 15.24 6.36 -1.49
CA LEU A 536 13.94 6.84 -1.97
C LEU A 536 13.95 7.49 -3.37
N GLN A 537 15.13 7.72 -3.97
CA GLN A 537 15.35 8.23 -5.34
C GLN A 537 14.31 9.25 -5.86
N ASN A 538 13.91 10.22 -5.04
CA ASN A 538 12.99 11.29 -5.42
C ASN A 538 13.72 12.65 -5.47
N PHE A 539 13.82 13.19 -6.69
CA PHE A 539 14.06 14.59 -7.11
C PHE A 539 15.47 15.20 -7.12
N GLN A 540 15.89 15.54 -8.35
CA GLN A 540 16.52 16.82 -8.74
C GLN A 540 17.82 17.27 -8.06
N HIS A 541 18.57 16.42 -7.38
CA HIS A 541 19.98 16.68 -7.09
C HIS A 541 20.82 15.58 -7.71
N SER A 542 21.26 15.90 -8.93
CA SER A 542 22.35 15.31 -9.71
C SER A 542 23.38 14.55 -8.87
N LYS A 543 23.80 13.38 -9.37
CA LYS A 543 25.10 12.73 -9.11
C LYS A 543 25.60 12.82 -7.67
N SER A 544 25.38 11.77 -6.87
CA SER A 544 26.28 11.35 -5.79
C SER A 544 27.15 12.47 -5.21
N LYS A 545 26.58 13.38 -4.43
CA LYS A 545 27.40 14.02 -3.40
C LYS A 545 27.64 12.93 -2.38
N ALA A 546 28.88 12.43 -2.29
CA ALA A 546 29.33 11.61 -1.18
C ALA A 546 28.80 12.20 0.13
N LEU A 547 28.37 11.35 1.07
CA LEU A 547 27.80 11.73 2.36
C LEU A 547 28.54 12.91 3.00
N GLU A 548 29.87 12.86 2.98
CA GLU A 548 30.78 13.88 3.48
C GLU A 548 30.59 15.24 2.79
N ASN A 549 30.48 15.27 1.46
CA ASN A 549 30.24 16.49 0.71
C ASN A 549 28.88 17.12 1.00
N GLN A 550 27.90 16.32 1.42
CA GLN A 550 26.63 16.83 1.92
C GLN A 550 26.77 17.39 3.34
N LEU A 551 27.42 16.66 4.24
CA LEU A 551 27.63 17.09 5.63
C LEU A 551 28.41 18.41 5.67
N GLU A 552 29.51 18.52 4.91
CA GLU A 552 30.32 19.73 4.83
C GLU A 552 29.54 20.91 4.22
N ALA A 553 28.68 20.65 3.23
CA ALA A 553 27.81 21.69 2.69
C ALA A 553 26.77 22.15 3.72
N ASP A 554 26.21 21.23 4.52
CA ASP A 554 25.26 21.57 5.57
C ASP A 554 25.93 22.35 6.71
N ILE A 555 27.13 21.96 7.14
CA ILE A 555 27.96 22.70 8.11
C ILE A 555 28.26 24.10 7.59
N SER A 556 28.78 24.21 6.36
CA SER A 556 29.14 25.49 5.76
C SER A 556 27.94 26.42 5.61
N ALA A 557 26.79 25.89 5.17
CA ALA A 557 25.57 26.67 5.03
C ALA A 557 25.01 27.13 6.38
N PHE A 558 25.11 26.29 7.42
CA PHE A 558 24.73 26.67 8.78
C PHE A 558 25.65 27.78 9.31
N LEU A 559 26.98 27.58 9.30
CA LEU A 559 27.95 28.56 9.82
C LEU A 559 27.91 29.91 9.10
N LYS A 560 27.51 29.94 7.82
CA LYS A 560 27.31 31.18 7.05
C LYS A 560 26.06 31.95 7.47
N LYS A 561 25.00 31.24 7.88
CA LYS A 561 23.70 31.83 8.22
C LYS A 561 23.52 32.05 9.72
N GLU A 562 24.28 31.34 10.54
CA GLU A 562 24.32 31.52 11.98
C GLU A 562 24.59 33.02 12.27
N PRO A 563 23.66 33.73 12.92
CA PRO A 563 23.82 35.14 13.21
C PRO A 563 25.06 35.39 14.08
N LYS A 564 25.92 36.32 13.66
CA LYS A 564 27.14 36.69 14.41
C LYS A 564 27.12 38.17 14.78
N PRO A 565 27.42 38.55 16.03
CA PRO A 565 27.65 37.66 17.20
C PRO A 565 26.33 37.15 17.79
N MET A 566 26.27 35.85 18.13
CA MET A 566 25.16 35.27 18.89
C MET A 566 25.62 34.95 20.32
N PRO A 567 24.84 35.31 21.36
CA PRO A 567 25.10 34.81 22.70
C PRO A 567 24.95 33.28 22.73
N ARG A 568 25.69 32.60 23.60
CA ARG A 568 25.73 31.12 23.73
C ARG A 568 24.36 30.46 23.97
N ASN A 569 23.30 31.22 24.19
CA ASN A 569 21.96 30.77 24.55
C ASN A 569 20.86 31.50 23.77
N TRP A 570 21.16 31.92 22.54
CA TRP A 570 20.29 32.75 21.68
C TRP A 570 18.92 32.12 21.36
N TRP A 571 18.77 30.82 21.57
CA TRP A 571 17.51 30.09 21.42
C TRP A 571 16.61 30.19 22.66
N ARG A 572 17.09 30.77 23.76
CA ARG A 572 16.26 31.01 24.95
C ARG A 572 15.34 32.22 24.71
N LYS A 573 14.15 32.18 25.33
CA LYS A 573 13.16 33.26 25.21
C LYS A 573 13.72 34.54 25.85
N GLY A 574 13.65 35.66 25.13
CA GLY A 574 14.11 36.97 25.63
C GLY A 574 15.60 37.28 25.45
N THR A 575 16.40 36.38 24.87
CA THR A 575 17.84 36.62 24.60
C THR A 575 18.13 36.97 23.13
N SER A 576 17.12 37.00 22.25
CA SER A 576 17.33 37.34 20.85
C SER A 576 17.49 38.85 20.64
N VAL A 577 18.57 39.22 19.95
CA VAL A 577 19.11 40.60 19.78
C VAL A 577 18.12 41.57 19.11
N ALA A 578 17.00 41.06 18.59
CA ALA A 578 15.85 41.86 18.19
C ALA A 578 14.62 41.16 18.78
N ASN A 579 13.67 41.89 19.37
CA ASN A 579 12.34 41.44 19.87
C ASN A 579 11.46 40.68 18.84
N LYS A 580 12.02 39.73 18.09
CA LYS A 580 11.52 39.04 16.91
C LYS A 580 11.52 37.51 17.10
N GLY A 581 11.76 37.00 18.31
CA GLY A 581 11.77 35.57 18.63
C GLY A 581 13.00 34.83 18.11
N ILE A 582 12.95 33.48 18.13
CA ILE A 582 14.03 32.60 17.65
C ILE A 582 14.03 32.58 16.10
N PRO A 583 15.13 32.94 15.42
CA PRO A 583 15.16 33.14 13.97
C PRO A 583 14.96 31.86 13.15
N CYS A 584 14.46 32.01 11.93
CA CYS A 584 14.29 30.96 10.92
C CYS A 584 15.43 31.05 9.91
N LEU A 585 16.47 30.22 10.06
CA LEU A 585 17.66 30.35 9.22
C LEU A 585 17.44 29.78 7.81
N PHE A 586 16.47 28.87 7.61
CA PHE A 586 16.18 28.26 6.32
C PHE A 586 14.70 28.42 5.95
N THR A 587 14.41 28.56 4.66
CA THR A 587 13.01 28.72 4.19
C THR A 587 12.20 27.43 4.32
N ASP A 588 12.90 26.30 4.37
CA ASP A 588 12.38 24.96 4.64
C ASP A 588 13.34 24.31 5.64
N ASP A 589 13.09 24.55 6.94
CA ASP A 589 14.00 24.24 8.08
C ASP A 589 14.38 22.75 8.22
N TYR A 590 13.83 21.86 7.40
CA TYR A 590 14.19 20.43 7.33
C TYR A 590 15.25 20.09 6.25
N LEU A 591 15.65 21.05 5.40
CA LEU A 591 16.56 20.79 4.28
C LEU A 591 18.04 20.73 4.69
N ASN A 592 18.44 21.44 5.75
CA ASN A 592 19.80 21.43 6.29
C ASN A 592 19.89 20.47 7.48
N GLY A 593 20.76 19.47 7.39
CA GLY A 593 20.90 18.40 8.38
C GLY A 593 21.40 18.90 9.74
N VAL A 594 22.30 19.88 9.76
CA VAL A 594 22.85 20.45 11.00
C VAL A 594 21.77 21.22 11.73
N TRP A 595 21.12 22.16 11.05
CA TRP A 595 20.04 22.97 11.60
C TRP A 595 18.91 22.12 12.17
N SER A 596 18.41 21.14 11.40
CA SER A 596 17.34 20.22 11.84
C SER A 596 17.75 19.31 13.00
N GLY A 597 19.06 19.18 13.27
CA GLY A 597 19.61 18.46 14.42
C GLY A 597 19.71 19.30 15.70
N LEU A 598 19.48 20.62 15.65
CA LEU A 598 19.52 21.51 16.82
C LEU A 598 18.20 21.44 17.60
N TYR A 599 17.89 20.29 18.20
CA TYR A 599 16.57 20.00 18.77
C TYR A 599 16.11 21.03 19.79
N ILE A 600 16.98 21.46 20.70
CA ILE A 600 16.63 22.44 21.73
C ILE A 600 16.20 23.78 21.12
N VAL A 601 16.75 24.18 19.98
CA VAL A 601 16.36 25.41 19.27
C VAL A 601 14.92 25.31 18.81
N HIS A 602 14.57 24.19 18.18
CA HIS A 602 13.22 23.93 17.70
C HIS A 602 12.23 23.79 18.85
N LEU A 603 12.55 22.98 19.86
CA LEU A 603 11.72 22.79 21.04
C LEU A 603 11.52 24.09 21.82
N SER A 604 12.52 24.99 21.86
CA SER A 604 12.39 26.32 22.46
C SER A 604 11.41 27.23 21.69
N ARG A 605 11.19 27.01 20.38
CA ARG A 605 10.09 27.67 19.65
C ARG A 605 8.75 27.13 20.12
N TRP A 606 8.61 25.82 20.27
CA TRP A 606 7.37 25.20 20.75
C TRP A 606 7.04 25.63 22.19
N LEU A 607 8.04 25.70 23.07
CA LEU A 607 7.90 26.17 24.46
C LEU A 607 7.46 27.64 24.58
N GLN A 608 7.60 28.46 23.53
CA GLN A 608 7.04 29.82 23.54
C GLN A 608 5.51 29.84 23.44
N HIS A 609 4.91 28.78 22.93
CA HIS A 609 3.48 28.68 22.64
C HIS A 609 2.75 27.62 23.50
N PHE A 610 3.46 26.58 23.93
CA PHE A 610 2.92 25.45 24.68
C PHE A 610 3.65 25.25 26.01
N ASP A 611 2.91 24.86 27.05
CA ASP A 611 3.50 24.52 28.34
C ASP A 611 4.43 23.30 28.21
N ARG A 612 5.51 23.27 29.00
CA ARG A 612 6.45 22.14 29.06
C ARG A 612 5.76 20.78 29.32
N ARG A 613 4.70 20.76 30.12
CA ARG A 613 3.88 19.56 30.41
C ARG A 613 3.10 19.01 29.21
N ASN A 614 2.99 19.78 28.13
CA ASN A 614 2.36 19.38 26.88
C ASN A 614 3.39 19.01 25.82
N ILE A 615 4.68 18.91 26.19
CA ILE A 615 5.75 18.44 25.31
C ILE A 615 6.45 17.26 25.98
N LEU A 616 6.35 16.08 25.37
CA LEU A 616 7.12 14.90 25.71
C LEU A 616 8.31 14.80 24.75
N VAL A 617 9.50 14.63 25.31
CA VAL A 617 10.70 14.29 24.54
C VAL A 617 11.11 12.89 24.95
N LEU A 618 11.36 12.04 23.97
CA LEU A 618 11.85 10.67 24.14
C LEU A 618 13.21 10.57 23.47
N LYS A 619 14.15 9.84 24.08
CA LYS A 619 15.38 9.45 23.42
C LYS A 619 15.10 8.30 22.47
N SER A 620 15.51 8.44 21.21
CA SER A 620 15.28 7.45 20.17
C SER A 620 16.02 6.15 20.47
N GLU A 621 17.26 6.23 20.98
CA GLU A 621 18.08 5.09 21.33
C GLU A 621 17.41 4.25 22.43
N ASP A 622 16.85 4.89 23.47
CA ASP A 622 16.09 4.22 24.53
C ASP A 622 14.81 3.58 23.97
N PHE A 623 14.09 4.29 23.08
CA PHE A 623 12.93 3.73 22.40
C PHE A 623 13.29 2.51 21.53
N PHE A 624 14.46 2.48 20.91
CA PHE A 624 14.89 1.32 20.12
C PHE A 624 15.29 0.14 21.00
N ALA A 625 15.92 0.41 22.14
CA ALA A 625 16.36 -0.62 23.08
C ALA A 625 15.18 -1.23 23.88
N ASP A 626 14.26 -0.38 24.35
CA ASP A 626 13.05 -0.77 25.06
C ASP A 626 11.82 0.00 24.55
N PRO A 627 11.24 -0.44 23.42
CA PRO A 627 10.05 0.19 22.87
C PRO A 627 8.85 0.15 23.83
N ALA A 628 8.76 -0.86 24.71
CA ALA A 628 7.61 -1.04 25.59
C ALA A 628 7.51 0.09 26.61
N THR A 629 8.64 0.45 27.24
CA THR A 629 8.69 1.55 28.22
C THR A 629 8.36 2.90 27.57
N ALA A 630 8.93 3.18 26.40
CA ALA A 630 8.68 4.43 25.68
C ALA A 630 7.22 4.55 25.18
N VAL A 631 6.63 3.46 24.69
CA VAL A 631 5.20 3.42 24.30
C VAL A 631 4.29 3.62 25.51
N LYS A 632 4.60 2.99 26.65
CA LYS A 632 3.88 3.19 27.91
C LYS A 632 3.90 4.67 28.33
N GLN A 633 5.08 5.28 28.34
CA GLN A 633 5.25 6.70 28.66
C GLN A 633 4.46 7.61 27.71
N ALA A 634 4.45 7.27 26.41
CA ALA A 634 3.69 8.01 25.42
C ALA A 634 2.17 7.88 25.62
N PHE A 635 1.64 6.70 25.96
CA PHE A 635 0.23 6.51 26.31
C PHE A 635 -0.18 7.34 27.53
N GLU A 636 0.57 7.26 28.62
CA GLU A 636 0.30 8.04 29.84
C GLU A 636 0.32 9.55 29.56
N PHE A 637 1.28 10.00 28.74
CA PHE A 637 1.40 11.40 28.36
C PHE A 637 0.18 11.94 27.57
N ILE A 638 -0.39 11.10 26.70
CA ILE A 638 -1.64 11.43 25.98
C ILE A 638 -2.91 11.04 26.76
N SER A 639 -2.76 10.69 28.05
CA SER A 639 -3.86 10.38 28.97
C SER A 639 -4.64 9.11 28.61
N LEU A 640 -3.92 8.10 28.11
CA LEU A 640 -4.44 6.76 27.89
C LEU A 640 -3.89 5.78 28.92
N ASP A 641 -4.70 4.78 29.25
CA ASP A 641 -4.35 3.71 30.18
C ASP A 641 -3.55 2.62 29.44
N PRO A 642 -2.25 2.46 29.71
CA PRO A 642 -1.43 1.45 29.04
C PRO A 642 -1.89 0.01 29.31
N ALA A 643 -2.65 -0.24 30.39
CA ALA A 643 -3.15 -1.57 30.74
C ALA A 643 -4.25 -2.07 29.80
N LYS A 644 -4.84 -1.20 28.97
CA LYS A 644 -5.87 -1.57 27.98
C LYS A 644 -5.31 -2.24 26.73
N VAL A 645 -3.99 -2.35 26.62
CA VAL A 645 -3.32 -2.89 25.44
C VAL A 645 -2.21 -3.85 25.89
N ASN A 646 -2.04 -4.96 25.18
CA ASN A 646 -0.88 -5.81 25.37
C ASN A 646 0.34 -5.15 24.71
N ILE A 647 1.06 -4.32 25.47
CA ILE A 647 2.22 -3.56 24.98
C ILE A 647 3.27 -4.49 24.36
N ALA A 648 3.54 -5.65 24.98
CA ALA A 648 4.49 -6.63 24.44
C ALA A 648 4.07 -7.14 23.05
N SER A 649 2.77 -7.25 22.78
CA SER A 649 2.27 -7.59 21.44
C SER A 649 2.37 -6.43 20.46
N VAL A 650 2.12 -5.20 20.90
CA VAL A 650 2.20 -3.99 20.06
C VAL A 650 3.61 -3.75 19.56
N VAL A 651 4.60 -3.91 20.43
CA VAL A 651 6.00 -3.61 20.09
C VAL A 651 6.73 -4.72 19.37
N LYS A 652 6.14 -5.93 19.24
CA LYS A 652 6.71 -7.03 18.44
C LYS A 652 6.87 -6.68 16.97
N GLN A 653 6.01 -5.81 16.44
CA GLN A 653 6.11 -5.36 15.06
C GLN A 653 7.15 -4.24 14.96
N VAL A 654 8.28 -4.55 14.33
CA VAL A 654 9.33 -3.58 14.02
C VAL A 654 9.07 -3.01 12.64
N PHE A 655 8.67 -1.74 12.61
CA PHE A 655 8.39 -1.03 11.37
C PHE A 655 9.64 -0.33 10.86
N ASN A 656 9.91 -0.45 9.55
CA ASN A 656 11.05 0.18 8.86
C ASN A 656 12.46 -0.28 9.30
N SER A 657 12.62 -1.46 9.91
CA SER A 657 13.93 -2.09 10.16
C SER A 657 14.43 -2.86 8.93
N ASN A 658 15.71 -2.72 8.59
CA ASN A 658 16.34 -3.58 7.59
C ASN A 658 16.69 -4.91 8.29
N THR A 659 15.78 -5.88 8.23
CA THR A 659 15.79 -7.13 9.01
C THR A 659 16.96 -8.10 8.74
N ALA A 660 17.87 -7.82 7.80
CA ALA A 660 19.05 -8.68 7.56
C ALA A 660 20.34 -8.22 8.27
N MET A 661 20.46 -6.95 8.67
CA MET A 661 21.65 -6.42 9.39
C MET A 661 21.33 -5.93 10.80
N ASP A 662 20.08 -5.56 11.07
CA ASP A 662 19.68 -4.95 12.33
C ASP A 662 19.63 -5.96 13.50
N ALA A 663 19.51 -7.26 13.21
CA ALA A 663 19.53 -8.34 14.21
C ALA A 663 20.95 -8.79 14.61
N ILE A 664 21.99 -8.41 13.87
CA ILE A 664 23.37 -8.87 14.09
C ILE A 664 24.14 -7.90 15.01
N ASN A 665 23.74 -6.63 15.09
CA ASN A 665 24.43 -5.59 15.87
C ASN A 665 23.61 -5.08 17.07
N THR A 666 23.10 -5.99 17.91
CA THR A 666 22.38 -5.63 19.15
C THR A 666 23.29 -5.11 20.27
N ASN A 667 24.62 -5.14 20.10
CA ASN A 667 25.56 -4.87 21.19
C ASN A 667 26.19 -3.47 21.18
N ASN A 668 25.84 -2.57 20.25
CA ASN A 668 26.25 -1.16 20.35
C ASN A 668 25.31 -0.23 19.55
N THR A 669 24.19 0.15 20.17
CA THR A 669 23.14 0.98 19.54
C THR A 669 23.49 2.46 19.43
N ALA A 670 24.44 2.96 20.23
CA ALA A 670 24.75 4.40 20.32
C ALA A 670 25.45 4.98 19.08
N LEU A 671 26.27 4.19 18.38
CA LEU A 671 27.11 4.65 17.26
C LEU A 671 27.04 3.71 16.04
N LYS A 672 25.81 3.40 15.61
CA LYS A 672 25.54 2.46 14.51
C LYS A 672 26.33 2.75 13.22
N TYR A 673 26.68 4.01 12.96
CA TYR A 673 27.37 4.46 11.75
C TYR A 673 28.74 5.08 12.02
N GLU A 674 29.44 4.67 13.09
CA GLU A 674 30.70 5.28 13.52
C GLU A 674 31.74 5.42 12.38
N GLY A 675 31.89 4.38 11.55
CA GLY A 675 32.84 4.33 10.43
C GLY A 675 32.34 4.92 9.09
N ASP A 676 31.15 5.53 9.04
CA ASP A 676 30.56 6.02 7.78
C ASP A 676 31.10 7.38 7.31
N ILE A 677 31.78 8.13 8.17
CA ILE A 677 32.23 9.50 7.90
C ILE A 677 33.63 9.74 8.46
N ASP A 678 34.39 10.64 7.84
CA ASP A 678 35.71 11.07 8.33
C ASP A 678 35.65 11.50 9.81
N PRO A 679 36.53 10.97 10.68
CA PRO A 679 36.57 11.32 12.11
C PRO A 679 36.65 12.83 12.37
N LYS A 680 37.34 13.61 11.53
CA LYS A 680 37.43 15.07 11.66
C LYS A 680 36.09 15.75 11.42
N VAL A 681 35.30 15.26 10.46
CA VAL A 681 33.95 15.76 10.19
C VAL A 681 33.02 15.42 11.35
N ARG A 682 33.14 14.20 11.90
CA ARG A 682 32.38 13.76 13.09
C ARG A 682 32.69 14.63 14.31
N GLU A 683 33.96 14.86 14.63
CA GLU A 683 34.40 15.73 15.73
C GLU A 683 33.88 17.17 15.57
N ARG A 684 33.92 17.70 14.35
CA ARG A 684 33.40 19.04 14.06
C ARG A 684 31.89 19.12 14.28
N LEU A 685 31.14 18.09 13.88
CA LEU A 685 29.71 18.00 14.15
C LEU A 685 29.43 17.85 15.66
N ARG A 686 30.18 17.01 16.38
CA ARG A 686 30.10 16.88 17.85
C ARG A 686 30.25 18.23 18.52
N ALA A 687 31.31 18.97 18.20
CA ALA A 687 31.56 20.31 18.74
C ALA A 687 30.42 21.30 18.44
N ILE A 688 29.82 21.23 17.24
CA ILE A 688 28.66 22.05 16.89
C ILE A 688 27.44 21.68 17.74
N PHE A 689 27.16 20.39 17.94
CA PHE A 689 25.95 19.92 18.62
C PHE A 689 26.05 19.95 20.15
N GLN A 690 27.24 19.81 20.73
CA GLN A 690 27.46 19.69 22.18
C GLN A 690 26.68 20.72 23.02
N PRO A 691 26.81 22.05 22.82
CA PRO A 691 26.10 23.03 23.66
C PRO A 691 24.57 22.94 23.53
N TYR A 692 24.07 22.42 22.41
CA TYR A 692 22.64 22.23 22.17
C TYR A 692 22.13 20.92 22.80
N ASN A 693 22.96 19.87 22.81
CA ASN A 693 22.69 18.60 23.47
C ASN A 693 22.67 18.79 24.99
N ASP A 694 23.66 19.48 25.56
CA ASP A 694 23.70 19.82 26.99
C ASP A 694 22.43 20.57 27.42
N ALA A 695 22.00 21.55 26.62
CA ALA A 695 20.78 22.30 26.88
C ALA A 695 19.50 21.45 26.73
N LEU A 696 19.52 20.42 25.87
CA LEU A 696 18.44 19.46 25.75
C LEU A 696 18.34 18.59 27.00
N THR A 697 19.48 18.11 27.52
CA THR A 697 19.56 17.39 28.80
C THR A 697 19.07 18.25 29.95
N GLU A 698 19.55 19.49 30.07
CA GLU A 698 19.14 20.44 31.11
C GLU A 698 17.62 20.70 31.08
N THR A 699 17.04 20.88 29.88
CA THR A 699 15.64 21.32 29.74
C THR A 699 14.63 20.16 29.77
N PHE A 700 15.01 19.01 29.23
CA PHE A 700 14.10 17.87 29.04
C PHE A 700 14.48 16.62 29.83
N GLY A 701 15.66 16.56 30.43
CA GLY A 701 16.14 15.38 31.17
C GLY A 701 16.54 14.22 30.27
N ILE A 702 16.82 14.47 28.99
CA ILE A 702 17.30 13.45 28.06
C ILE A 702 18.80 13.26 28.25
N ASP A 703 19.24 12.05 28.58
CA ASP A 703 20.67 11.75 28.67
C ASP A 703 21.30 11.72 27.27
N THR A 704 22.15 12.69 26.99
CA THR A 704 22.90 12.79 25.73
C THR A 704 24.40 12.56 25.92
N SER A 705 24.83 12.00 27.05
CA SER A 705 26.25 11.76 27.35
C SER A 705 26.90 10.77 26.38
N ASP A 706 26.12 9.90 25.75
CA ASP A 706 26.53 8.97 24.71
C ASP A 706 26.53 9.59 23.30
N TRP A 707 26.12 10.86 23.16
CA TRP A 707 26.16 11.60 21.89
C TRP A 707 27.42 12.44 21.71
N SER A 708 28.15 12.69 22.81
CA SER A 708 29.38 13.49 22.82
C SER A 708 30.53 12.82 22.10
#